data_AF-A0A6P8JR61-F1
#
_entry.id   AF-A0A6P8JR61-F1
#
_cell.length_a   1.000
_cell.length_b   1.000
_cell.length_c   1.000
_cell.angle_alpha   90.00
_cell.angle_beta   90.00
_cell.angle_gamma   90.00
#
_symmetry.space_group_name_H-M   'P 1'
#
loop_
_entity.id
_entity.type
_entity.pdbx_description
1 polymer ?
#
loop_
_entity_poly.entity_id
_entity_poly.type
_entity_poly.pdbx_seq_one_letter_code
_entity_poly.pdbx_strand_id
1 'polypeptide(L)'
;MDFNNCGFIDPQAQLAGALAKQDIRQFVAALDSGALADLQDDRHTSIYEKALSTPGCREFIEACIDHGSQVNYINKKLDKAAISYAADSRDPGNLAALLKYRPGKQVQVDRKYGQLTPLNSLAKNLTEENAPDVHSCMQLLLDYGASPNIVDQGEFTPLHHVLRKSKVKAGKKELIQLFLDQPELDIDSYRNGEVRRLLQAQFPELKLPEERHTGPEIDIQTLQRTLRDGDETLFEQQFAEYLQNLKGGADNQLNAHQEEYFGLLQESIKRGRQRAFDVILSTGMDINSRPGRANEANLVETAVIYGNWQALERLLKEPNLRLTPDSKLLNAVIGRLDEPPYDGFSHQRCFELLINSDRVDINEADSGRLVPLFYAVKYRNTSAMQKLLKNGAYIGSKSAFGTLPIKDMPPEVLEEHFDSCITTNGERPGEQNYEIIIDYKNLMRQEKDSGVGKSSDALNQLHDEMAPIAFIAESKEMRHLLQHPLISSFLFLKWHRLSVIFYLNFLIYSLFTASIITYTLLKFHESDQRALTAFFGLLSWLGISYLIIRECIQWIMSPVRYFWSITNIMEVALITLSIFTCMESSFDKETQRVLAVFTILLVSMEFCLLVGSLPVLSISTHMLMLREVSNSFLKSFTLYSIFVLTFSLCFYILFGKSVGEDQSKSAAPGPPLEKKEEDEQGFNTFTKPIEALIKTIVMLTGEFDAGSIQFTSIYTYLIFLLFVIFMTIVLFNLLNGLAVNDTQVIKAQAELNGAICRTNVLSRYEQVLTGHGRAGFLLGNHLFRSICQRLMNIYPNYLSLRQISVLPNDGNKVLIPMSDPFEMRTLMGNKKASFQQLPLSAAAPQKKLLDPPLRLLPCCCSMLTGKCSQMSGRVVKRALEVIDQKNAAEQRRKQEQINDSRLKLIEYKLEQLIQLVQDRK
;
A
#
# COMPACT_ATOMS: atom_id res chain seq x y z
N MET A 1 3.34 -51.18 21.28
CA MET A 1 2.60 -50.23 22.16
C MET A 1 2.08 -49.14 21.26
N ASP A 2 0.81 -49.28 20.90
CA ASP A 2 0.04 -48.41 20.04
C ASP A 2 -0.32 -47.10 20.75
N PHE A 3 -0.04 -45.98 20.11
CA PHE A 3 -0.53 -44.65 20.50
C PHE A 3 -1.34 -44.00 19.36
N ASN A 4 -2.11 -44.79 18.59
CA ASN A 4 -3.08 -44.27 17.61
C ASN A 4 -4.54 -44.66 17.93
N ASN A 5 -4.79 -45.10 19.16
CA ASN A 5 -6.13 -45.52 19.62
C ASN A 5 -6.95 -44.33 20.20
N CYS A 6 -7.03 -43.25 19.43
CA CYS A 6 -8.05 -42.20 19.58
C CYS A 6 -8.53 -41.85 18.18
N GLY A 7 -9.44 -42.69 17.67
CA GLY A 7 -9.93 -42.64 16.30
C GLY A 7 -10.73 -41.39 15.98
N PHE A 8 -10.06 -40.35 15.47
CA PHE A 8 -10.67 -39.42 14.54
C PHE A 8 -10.57 -40.05 13.16
N ILE A 9 -11.61 -40.79 12.78
CA ILE A 9 -11.77 -41.24 11.39
C ILE A 9 -12.08 -39.97 10.59
N ASP A 10 -11.25 -39.68 9.59
CA ASP A 10 -11.49 -38.56 8.66
C ASP A 10 -12.88 -38.77 8.00
N PRO A 11 -13.86 -37.87 8.25
CA PRO A 11 -15.21 -38.01 7.70
C PRO A 11 -15.22 -38.08 6.17
N GLN A 12 -14.27 -37.42 5.50
CA GLN A 12 -14.17 -37.43 4.04
C GLN A 12 -13.69 -38.80 3.51
N ALA A 13 -12.71 -39.42 4.19
CA ALA A 13 -12.26 -40.77 3.88
C ALA A 13 -13.34 -41.82 4.17
N GLN A 14 -14.12 -41.62 5.24
CA GLN A 14 -15.28 -42.47 5.57
C GLN A 14 -16.37 -42.37 4.52
N LEU A 15 -16.67 -41.16 4.02
CA LEU A 15 -17.64 -40.91 2.96
C LEU A 15 -17.26 -41.65 1.66
N ALA A 16 -15.99 -41.54 1.24
CA ALA A 16 -15.48 -42.24 0.05
C ALA A 16 -15.49 -43.77 0.21
N GLY A 17 -15.14 -44.27 1.41
CA GLY A 17 -15.17 -45.69 1.74
C GLY A 17 -16.58 -46.28 1.80
N ALA A 18 -17.55 -45.52 2.30
CA ALA A 18 -18.95 -45.91 2.38
C ALA A 18 -19.60 -46.04 0.98
N LEU A 19 -19.29 -45.11 0.07
CA LEU A 19 -19.73 -45.21 -1.33
C LEU A 19 -19.15 -46.44 -2.03
N ALA A 20 -17.86 -46.75 -1.80
CA ALA A 20 -17.21 -47.92 -2.39
C ALA A 20 -17.77 -49.26 -1.87
N LYS A 21 -18.28 -49.29 -0.64
CA LYS A 21 -18.93 -50.47 -0.03
C LYS A 21 -20.45 -50.51 -0.26
N GLN A 22 -21.03 -49.50 -0.92
CA GLN A 22 -22.48 -49.31 -1.07
C GLN A 22 -23.23 -49.32 0.28
N ASP A 23 -22.65 -48.76 1.34
CA ASP A 23 -23.29 -48.63 2.66
C ASP A 23 -23.86 -47.21 2.86
N ILE A 24 -25.16 -47.06 2.64
CA ILE A 24 -25.85 -45.77 2.76
C ILE A 24 -25.88 -45.23 4.19
N ARG A 25 -25.90 -46.09 5.21
CA ARG A 25 -25.98 -45.66 6.62
C ARG A 25 -24.67 -44.99 7.05
N GLN A 26 -23.54 -45.59 6.69
CA GLN A 26 -22.23 -44.98 6.94
C GLN A 26 -22.01 -43.73 6.09
N PHE A 27 -22.59 -43.68 4.89
CA PHE A 27 -22.49 -42.52 4.00
C PHE A 27 -23.22 -41.29 4.55
N VAL A 28 -24.47 -41.46 4.99
CA VAL A 28 -25.25 -40.36 5.62
C VAL A 28 -24.59 -39.93 6.93
N ALA A 29 -24.14 -40.87 7.77
CA ALA A 29 -23.44 -40.53 9.01
C ALA A 29 -22.15 -39.71 8.78
N ALA A 30 -21.45 -39.94 7.67
CA ALA A 30 -20.28 -39.14 7.30
C ALA A 30 -20.67 -37.73 6.83
N LEU A 31 -21.76 -37.58 6.08
CA LEU A 31 -22.31 -36.27 5.68
C LEU A 31 -22.78 -35.46 6.90
N ASP A 32 -23.50 -36.08 7.84
CA ASP A 32 -23.93 -35.48 9.11
C ASP A 32 -22.74 -35.02 9.98
N SER A 33 -21.59 -35.72 9.86
CA SER A 33 -20.35 -35.38 10.55
C SER A 33 -19.56 -34.24 9.89
N GLY A 34 -20.10 -33.62 8.83
CA GLY A 34 -19.51 -32.47 8.14
C GLY A 34 -18.69 -32.80 6.89
N ALA A 35 -18.74 -34.02 6.37
CA ALA A 35 -18.10 -34.35 5.09
C ALA A 35 -18.81 -33.66 3.92
N LEU A 36 -18.05 -33.18 2.93
CA LEU A 36 -18.59 -32.45 1.78
C LEU A 36 -18.52 -33.32 0.51
N ALA A 37 -19.68 -33.65 -0.06
CA ALA A 37 -19.76 -34.46 -1.28
C ALA A 37 -19.20 -33.75 -2.53
N ASP A 38 -19.24 -32.41 -2.55
CA ASP A 38 -18.78 -31.56 -3.66
C ASP A 38 -17.26 -31.27 -3.61
N LEU A 39 -16.55 -31.73 -2.58
CA LEU A 39 -15.10 -31.55 -2.46
C LEU A 39 -14.37 -32.36 -3.54
N GLN A 40 -13.54 -31.69 -4.34
CA GLN A 40 -12.77 -32.31 -5.42
C GLN A 40 -11.48 -32.93 -4.89
N ASP A 41 -11.17 -34.15 -5.36
CA ASP A 41 -9.89 -34.82 -5.10
C ASP A 41 -8.74 -34.26 -5.97
N ASP A 42 -7.53 -34.82 -5.82
CA ASP A 42 -6.35 -34.46 -6.62
C ASP A 42 -6.53 -34.71 -8.12
N ARG A 43 -7.51 -35.53 -8.51
CA ARG A 43 -7.91 -35.81 -9.89
C ARG A 43 -9.07 -34.93 -10.35
N HIS A 44 -9.46 -33.96 -9.54
CA HIS A 44 -10.55 -33.01 -9.78
C HIS A 44 -11.91 -33.69 -9.95
N THR A 45 -12.10 -34.86 -9.34
CA THR A 45 -13.37 -35.59 -9.30
C THR A 45 -13.97 -35.45 -7.90
N SER A 46 -15.26 -35.17 -7.81
CA SER A 46 -15.98 -35.14 -6.52
C SER A 46 -16.64 -36.49 -6.20
N ILE A 47 -16.93 -36.73 -4.93
CA ILE A 47 -17.67 -37.93 -4.50
C ILE A 47 -19.09 -37.90 -5.06
N TYR A 48 -19.68 -36.70 -5.16
CA TYR A 48 -20.96 -36.49 -5.82
C TYR A 48 -20.93 -36.87 -7.31
N GLU A 49 -19.90 -36.47 -8.06
CA GLU A 49 -19.71 -36.87 -9.46
C GLU A 49 -19.56 -38.40 -9.60
N LYS A 50 -18.85 -39.03 -8.67
CA LYS A 50 -18.63 -40.48 -8.65
C LYS A 50 -19.94 -41.24 -8.37
N ALA A 51 -20.77 -40.72 -7.45
CA ALA A 51 -22.09 -41.27 -7.18
C ALA A 51 -23.01 -41.15 -8.41
N LEU A 52 -23.01 -39.99 -9.09
CA LEU A 52 -23.80 -39.76 -10.30
C LEU A 52 -23.39 -40.66 -11.48
N SER A 53 -22.11 -41.05 -11.55
CA SER A 53 -21.57 -41.88 -12.65
C SER A 53 -21.70 -43.38 -12.41
N THR A 54 -21.92 -43.81 -11.17
CA THR A 54 -21.93 -45.23 -10.78
C THR A 54 -23.38 -45.75 -10.79
N PRO A 55 -23.71 -46.83 -11.52
CA PRO A 55 -25.06 -47.39 -11.53
C PRO A 55 -25.52 -47.85 -10.13
N GLY A 56 -26.80 -47.67 -9.80
CA GLY A 56 -27.39 -48.14 -8.55
C GLY A 56 -27.12 -47.23 -7.34
N CYS A 57 -26.72 -45.98 -7.55
CA CYS A 57 -26.40 -45.01 -6.50
C CYS A 57 -27.54 -44.03 -6.19
N ARG A 58 -28.79 -44.36 -6.54
CA ARG A 58 -29.98 -43.53 -6.35
C ARG A 58 -30.06 -42.89 -4.95
N GLU A 59 -29.98 -43.72 -3.90
CA GLU A 59 -30.12 -43.27 -2.50
C GLU A 59 -28.97 -42.35 -2.07
N PHE A 60 -27.77 -42.57 -2.61
CA PHE A 60 -26.60 -41.73 -2.33
C PHE A 60 -26.71 -40.35 -2.99
N ILE A 61 -27.26 -40.28 -4.21
CA ILE A 61 -27.50 -39.01 -4.91
C ILE A 61 -28.57 -38.19 -4.18
N GLU A 62 -29.67 -38.83 -3.74
CA GLU A 62 -30.68 -38.16 -2.92
C GLU A 62 -30.07 -37.62 -1.62
N ALA A 63 -29.27 -38.43 -0.91
CA ALA A 63 -28.57 -38.01 0.31
C ALA A 63 -27.62 -36.81 0.08
N CYS A 64 -26.83 -36.81 -1.00
CA CYS A 64 -25.95 -35.67 -1.32
C CYS A 64 -26.74 -34.38 -1.58
N ILE A 65 -27.83 -34.45 -2.35
CA ILE A 65 -28.66 -33.28 -2.65
C ILE A 65 -29.33 -32.74 -1.39
N ASP A 66 -29.80 -33.62 -0.51
CA ASP A 66 -30.43 -33.26 0.76
C ASP A 66 -29.43 -32.59 1.73
N HIS A 67 -28.14 -32.94 1.66
CA HIS A 67 -27.04 -32.33 2.44
C HIS A 67 -26.36 -31.14 1.74
N GLY A 68 -26.98 -30.57 0.70
CA GLY A 68 -26.58 -29.28 0.13
C GLY A 68 -25.88 -29.33 -1.23
N SER A 69 -25.66 -30.50 -1.84
CA SER A 69 -25.13 -30.57 -3.21
C SER A 69 -26.07 -29.92 -4.22
N GLN A 70 -25.48 -29.22 -5.20
CA GLN A 70 -26.25 -28.51 -6.22
C GLN A 70 -26.77 -29.46 -7.31
N VAL A 71 -28.06 -29.31 -7.65
CA VAL A 71 -28.71 -30.11 -8.70
C VAL A 71 -28.13 -29.80 -10.09
N ASN A 72 -27.78 -28.53 -10.34
CA ASN A 72 -27.08 -28.08 -11.56
C ASN A 72 -25.57 -27.90 -11.31
N TYR A 73 -24.96 -28.78 -10.51
CA TYR A 73 -23.51 -28.76 -10.28
C TYR A 73 -22.74 -28.93 -11.59
N ILE A 74 -21.69 -28.14 -11.77
CA ILE A 74 -20.80 -28.16 -12.95
C ILE A 74 -19.36 -28.26 -12.47
N ASN A 75 -18.66 -29.26 -12.98
CA ASN A 75 -17.22 -29.36 -12.78
C ASN A 75 -16.53 -28.30 -13.67
N LYS A 76 -16.03 -27.21 -13.09
CA LYS A 76 -15.41 -26.09 -13.82
C LYS A 76 -14.19 -26.48 -14.67
N LYS A 77 -13.52 -27.60 -14.37
CA LYS A 77 -12.33 -28.04 -15.11
C LYS A 77 -12.68 -28.91 -16.31
N LEU A 78 -13.74 -29.71 -16.20
CA LEU A 78 -14.21 -30.60 -17.27
C LEU A 78 -15.38 -30.00 -18.06
N ASP A 79 -16.01 -28.94 -17.56
CA ASP A 79 -17.27 -28.36 -18.05
C ASP A 79 -18.39 -29.40 -18.21
N LYS A 80 -18.38 -30.42 -17.34
CA LYS A 80 -19.39 -31.49 -17.32
C LYS A 80 -20.40 -31.25 -16.22
N ALA A 81 -21.68 -31.27 -16.59
CA ALA A 81 -22.79 -31.06 -15.66
C ALA A 81 -23.23 -32.37 -14.99
N ALA A 82 -23.83 -32.26 -13.79
CA ALA A 82 -24.37 -33.39 -13.03
C ALA A 82 -25.30 -34.29 -13.86
N ILE A 83 -26.15 -33.68 -14.71
CA ILE A 83 -27.07 -34.43 -15.60
C ILE A 83 -26.35 -35.28 -16.64
N SER A 84 -25.19 -34.81 -17.15
CA SER A 84 -24.39 -35.57 -18.11
C SER A 84 -23.72 -36.77 -17.43
N TYR A 85 -23.30 -36.65 -16.17
CA TYR A 85 -22.81 -37.80 -15.39
C TYR A 85 -23.91 -38.82 -15.11
N ALA A 86 -25.10 -38.35 -14.71
CA ALA A 86 -26.26 -39.21 -14.48
C ALA A 86 -26.67 -39.97 -15.76
N ALA A 87 -26.71 -39.29 -16.91
CA ALA A 87 -27.01 -39.92 -18.20
C ALA A 87 -25.94 -40.94 -18.62
N ASP A 88 -24.66 -40.67 -18.36
CA ASP A 88 -23.57 -41.61 -18.65
C ASP A 88 -23.63 -42.88 -17.78
N SER A 89 -24.23 -42.82 -16.59
CA SER A 89 -24.45 -43.99 -15.72
C SER A 89 -25.46 -44.99 -16.28
N ARG A 90 -26.35 -44.55 -17.19
CA ARG A 90 -27.41 -45.34 -17.85
C ARG A 90 -28.37 -46.03 -16.88
N ASP A 91 -28.41 -45.59 -15.62
CA ASP A 91 -29.31 -46.10 -14.60
C ASP A 91 -30.53 -45.17 -14.46
N PRO A 92 -31.75 -45.65 -14.73
CA PRO A 92 -32.98 -44.87 -14.55
C PRO A 92 -33.14 -44.39 -13.11
N GLY A 93 -32.64 -45.15 -12.12
CA GLY A 93 -32.70 -44.80 -10.71
C GLY A 93 -31.93 -43.53 -10.38
N ASN A 94 -30.67 -43.44 -10.80
CA ASN A 94 -29.82 -42.26 -10.63
C ASN A 94 -30.42 -41.02 -11.31
N LEU A 95 -30.94 -41.17 -12.53
CA LEU A 95 -31.53 -40.06 -13.29
C LEU A 95 -32.82 -39.57 -12.63
N ALA A 96 -33.68 -40.49 -12.17
CA ALA A 96 -34.89 -40.14 -11.42
C ALA A 96 -34.60 -39.41 -10.10
N ALA A 97 -33.55 -39.79 -9.37
CA ALA A 97 -33.14 -39.08 -8.14
C ALA A 97 -32.73 -37.61 -8.41
N LEU A 98 -32.06 -37.37 -9.53
CA LEU A 98 -31.67 -36.03 -9.95
C LEU A 98 -32.88 -35.22 -10.45
N LEU A 99 -33.73 -35.83 -11.28
CA LEU A 99 -34.93 -35.21 -11.89
C LEU A 99 -36.15 -35.11 -10.95
N LYS A 100 -36.04 -35.59 -9.71
CA LYS A 100 -37.09 -35.44 -8.69
C LYS A 100 -37.45 -33.96 -8.51
N TYR A 101 -38.72 -33.62 -8.73
CA TYR A 101 -39.22 -32.24 -8.65
C TYR A 101 -38.94 -31.64 -7.26
N ARG A 102 -38.21 -30.53 -7.23
CA ARG A 102 -37.87 -29.78 -6.01
C ARG A 102 -38.22 -28.30 -6.23
N PRO A 103 -39.04 -27.67 -5.37
CA PRO A 103 -39.46 -26.29 -5.56
C PRO A 103 -38.24 -25.35 -5.61
N GLY A 104 -38.12 -24.56 -6.69
CA GLY A 104 -37.02 -23.62 -6.90
C GLY A 104 -35.71 -24.22 -7.44
N LYS A 105 -35.63 -25.53 -7.74
CA LYS A 105 -34.44 -26.19 -8.30
C LYS A 105 -34.79 -27.01 -9.56
N GLN A 106 -34.86 -26.35 -10.71
CA GLN A 106 -35.10 -27.01 -12.01
C GLN A 106 -33.78 -27.52 -12.63
N VAL A 107 -33.74 -28.79 -13.02
CA VAL A 107 -32.56 -29.41 -13.66
C VAL A 107 -32.45 -28.95 -15.12
N GLN A 108 -31.27 -28.52 -15.55
CA GLN A 108 -31.01 -28.12 -16.94
C GLN A 108 -30.67 -29.35 -17.80
N VAL A 109 -31.68 -29.96 -18.42
CA VAL A 109 -31.54 -31.25 -19.13
C VAL A 109 -30.87 -31.16 -20.51
N ASP A 110 -30.86 -29.97 -21.13
CA ASP A 110 -30.36 -29.78 -22.50
C ASP A 110 -28.91 -29.26 -22.60
N ARG A 111 -28.20 -29.11 -21.47
CA ARG A 111 -26.82 -28.61 -21.46
C ARG A 111 -25.89 -29.58 -22.21
N LYS A 112 -25.15 -29.07 -23.20
CA LYS A 112 -24.21 -29.85 -23.99
C LYS A 112 -22.91 -30.10 -23.21
N TYR A 113 -22.43 -31.35 -23.24
CA TYR A 113 -21.08 -31.73 -22.84
C TYR A 113 -20.37 -32.37 -24.03
N GLY A 114 -19.24 -31.81 -24.46
CA GLY A 114 -18.54 -32.29 -25.66
C GLY A 114 -19.42 -32.27 -26.92
N GLN A 115 -20.28 -31.24 -27.04
CA GLN A 115 -21.28 -31.08 -28.12
C GLN A 115 -22.40 -32.13 -28.14
N LEU A 116 -22.55 -32.94 -27.09
CA LEU A 116 -23.64 -33.90 -26.95
C LEU A 116 -24.56 -33.47 -25.80
N THR A 117 -25.87 -33.46 -26.03
CA THR A 117 -26.87 -33.41 -24.96
C THR A 117 -26.91 -34.75 -24.22
N PRO A 118 -27.40 -34.80 -22.97
CA PRO A 118 -27.61 -36.07 -22.25
C PRO A 118 -28.41 -37.09 -23.06
N LEU A 119 -29.44 -36.62 -23.78
CA LEU A 119 -30.26 -37.42 -24.69
C LEU A 119 -29.46 -37.96 -25.89
N ASN A 120 -28.58 -37.13 -26.49
CA ASN A 120 -27.65 -37.56 -27.54
C ASN A 120 -26.60 -38.56 -27.03
N SER A 121 -26.07 -38.37 -25.82
CA SER A 121 -25.10 -39.30 -25.20
C SER A 121 -25.71 -40.69 -25.02
N LEU A 122 -26.93 -40.76 -24.49
CA LEU A 122 -27.69 -42.00 -24.34
C LEU A 122 -27.95 -42.67 -25.70
N ALA A 123 -28.39 -41.91 -26.70
CA ALA A 123 -28.68 -42.44 -28.04
C ALA A 123 -27.44 -42.97 -28.75
N LYS A 124 -26.31 -42.27 -28.63
CA LYS A 124 -25.04 -42.65 -29.23
C LYS A 124 -24.47 -43.94 -28.59
N ASN A 125 -24.67 -44.13 -27.29
CA ASN A 125 -24.16 -45.26 -26.51
C ASN A 125 -25.15 -46.44 -26.39
N LEU A 126 -26.26 -46.42 -27.14
CA LEU A 126 -27.23 -47.50 -27.19
C LEU A 126 -26.62 -48.80 -27.75
N THR A 127 -26.76 -49.90 -27.00
CA THR A 127 -26.41 -51.28 -27.33
C THR A 127 -27.60 -52.21 -27.04
N GLU A 128 -27.52 -53.47 -27.46
CA GLU A 128 -28.63 -54.42 -27.27
C GLU A 128 -28.82 -54.80 -25.78
N GLU A 129 -27.72 -54.82 -25.01
CA GLU A 129 -27.73 -55.16 -23.58
C GLU A 129 -28.31 -54.05 -22.69
N ASN A 130 -28.08 -52.77 -23.04
CA ASN A 130 -28.54 -51.62 -22.25
C ASN A 130 -29.84 -50.98 -22.77
N ALA A 131 -30.44 -51.55 -23.83
CA ALA A 131 -31.64 -51.02 -24.46
C ALA A 131 -32.81 -50.72 -23.49
N PRO A 132 -33.18 -51.59 -22.52
CA PRO A 132 -34.31 -51.30 -21.64
C PRO A 132 -34.04 -50.16 -20.64
N ASP A 133 -32.82 -50.09 -20.11
CA ASP A 133 -32.42 -49.05 -19.15
C ASP A 133 -32.28 -47.70 -19.84
N VAL A 134 -31.68 -47.69 -21.05
CA VAL A 134 -31.56 -46.47 -21.88
C VAL A 134 -32.93 -45.97 -22.33
N HIS A 135 -33.85 -46.86 -22.72
CA HIS A 135 -35.24 -46.49 -23.03
C HIS A 135 -35.89 -45.75 -21.85
N SER A 136 -35.79 -46.32 -20.65
CA SER A 136 -36.35 -45.74 -19.43
C SER A 136 -35.68 -44.39 -19.08
N CYS A 137 -34.36 -44.26 -19.26
CA CYS A 137 -33.65 -42.99 -19.08
C CYS A 137 -34.10 -41.92 -20.08
N MET A 138 -34.28 -42.27 -21.36
CA MET A 138 -34.75 -41.34 -22.38
C MET A 138 -36.18 -40.89 -22.10
N GLN A 139 -37.04 -41.81 -21.68
CA GLN A 139 -38.41 -41.49 -21.27
C GLN A 139 -38.42 -40.48 -20.12
N LEU A 140 -37.64 -40.70 -19.06
CA LEU A 140 -37.54 -39.77 -17.93
C LEU A 140 -37.04 -38.37 -18.35
N LEU A 141 -36.11 -38.28 -19.30
CA LEU A 141 -35.63 -36.99 -19.81
C LEU A 141 -36.70 -36.27 -20.64
N LEU A 142 -37.37 -36.99 -21.53
CA LEU A 142 -38.43 -36.44 -22.37
C LEU A 142 -39.64 -36.00 -21.53
N ASP A 143 -40.07 -36.81 -20.57
CA ASP A 143 -41.16 -36.49 -19.63
C ASP A 143 -40.85 -35.26 -18.76
N TYR A 144 -39.56 -35.04 -18.45
CA TYR A 144 -39.10 -33.86 -17.72
C TYR A 144 -38.94 -32.61 -18.61
N GLY A 145 -39.02 -32.74 -19.94
CA GLY A 145 -38.95 -31.64 -20.90
C GLY A 145 -37.62 -31.46 -21.63
N ALA A 146 -36.86 -32.53 -21.86
CA ALA A 146 -35.65 -32.49 -22.71
C ALA A 146 -36.02 -32.38 -24.20
N SER A 147 -35.32 -31.52 -24.95
CA SER A 147 -35.63 -31.30 -26.36
C SER A 147 -35.09 -32.44 -27.24
N PRO A 148 -35.94 -33.09 -28.07
CA PRO A 148 -35.51 -34.17 -28.96
C PRO A 148 -34.77 -33.68 -30.22
N ASN A 149 -34.73 -32.37 -30.46
CA ASN A 149 -34.27 -31.80 -31.74
C ASN A 149 -32.82 -31.30 -31.71
N ILE A 150 -32.18 -31.25 -30.54
CA ILE A 150 -30.85 -30.67 -30.42
C ILE A 150 -29.81 -31.57 -31.10
N VAL A 151 -29.06 -30.99 -32.04
CA VAL A 151 -28.03 -31.70 -32.81
C VAL A 151 -26.65 -31.70 -32.14
N ASP A 152 -25.86 -32.73 -32.46
CA ASP A 152 -24.42 -32.80 -32.18
C ASP A 152 -23.57 -32.06 -33.23
N GLN A 153 -22.24 -32.12 -33.10
CA GLN A 153 -21.29 -31.47 -34.04
C GLN A 153 -21.46 -31.92 -35.50
N GLY A 154 -22.05 -33.08 -35.75
CA GLY A 154 -22.31 -33.62 -37.08
C GLY A 154 -23.74 -33.43 -37.57
N GLU A 155 -24.51 -32.53 -36.97
CA GLU A 155 -25.94 -32.30 -37.25
C GLU A 155 -26.82 -33.54 -36.96
N PHE A 156 -26.36 -34.46 -36.12
CA PHE A 156 -27.17 -35.63 -35.74
C PHE A 156 -28.03 -35.33 -34.53
N THR A 157 -29.35 -35.50 -34.68
CA THR A 157 -30.30 -35.54 -33.56
C THR A 157 -30.22 -36.89 -32.82
N PRO A 158 -30.73 -37.00 -31.58
CA PRO A 158 -30.78 -38.26 -30.85
C PRO A 158 -31.46 -39.38 -31.65
N LEU A 159 -32.52 -39.02 -32.39
CA LEU A 159 -33.25 -39.95 -33.24
C LEU A 159 -32.41 -40.48 -34.41
N HIS A 160 -31.50 -39.67 -34.98
CA HIS A 160 -30.54 -40.17 -35.98
C HIS A 160 -29.65 -41.28 -35.40
N HIS A 161 -29.14 -41.08 -34.19
CA HIS A 161 -28.29 -42.08 -33.53
C HIS A 161 -29.05 -43.38 -33.28
N VAL A 162 -30.29 -43.32 -32.80
CA VAL A 162 -31.16 -44.50 -32.60
C VAL A 162 -31.41 -45.24 -33.92
N LEU A 163 -31.74 -44.53 -35.01
CA LEU A 163 -32.05 -45.15 -36.30
C LEU A 163 -30.83 -45.82 -36.95
N ARG A 164 -29.63 -45.23 -36.81
CA ARG A 164 -28.39 -45.76 -37.39
C ARG A 164 -27.84 -47.01 -36.69
N LYS A 165 -28.27 -47.30 -35.45
CA LYS A 165 -27.91 -48.55 -34.75
C LYS A 165 -28.71 -49.72 -35.33
N SER A 166 -28.15 -50.40 -36.33
CA SER A 166 -28.76 -51.56 -36.99
C SER A 166 -28.72 -52.84 -36.15
N LYS A 167 -27.83 -52.91 -35.16
CA LYS A 167 -27.64 -54.09 -34.29
C LYS A 167 -28.68 -54.22 -33.18
N VAL A 168 -29.38 -53.13 -32.82
CA VAL A 168 -30.39 -53.13 -31.75
C VAL A 168 -31.76 -53.40 -32.38
N LYS A 169 -32.30 -54.59 -32.15
CA LYS A 169 -33.60 -55.01 -32.70
C LYS A 169 -34.71 -54.96 -31.65
N ALA A 170 -34.42 -55.41 -30.43
CA ALA A 170 -35.35 -55.34 -29.30
C ALA A 170 -35.50 -53.88 -28.82
N GLY A 171 -36.73 -53.44 -28.50
CA GLY A 171 -37.04 -52.11 -27.94
C GLY A 171 -36.88 -50.91 -28.90
N LYS A 172 -36.29 -51.09 -30.10
CA LYS A 172 -36.06 -49.99 -31.05
C LYS A 172 -37.35 -49.36 -31.58
N LYS A 173 -38.39 -50.17 -31.81
CA LYS A 173 -39.70 -49.68 -32.27
C LYS A 173 -40.39 -48.83 -31.19
N GLU A 174 -40.32 -49.26 -29.94
CA GLU A 174 -40.86 -48.55 -28.77
C GLU A 174 -40.13 -47.23 -28.54
N LEU A 175 -38.79 -47.24 -28.64
CA LEU A 175 -37.97 -46.02 -28.58
C LEU A 175 -38.34 -45.01 -29.67
N ILE A 176 -38.54 -45.46 -30.92
CA ILE A 176 -38.95 -44.57 -32.01
C ILE A 176 -40.35 -44.00 -31.76
N GLN A 177 -41.28 -44.81 -31.23
CA GLN A 177 -42.62 -44.34 -30.86
C GLN A 177 -42.55 -43.28 -29.76
N LEU A 178 -41.71 -43.48 -28.73
CA LEU A 178 -41.50 -42.51 -27.65
C LEU A 178 -41.06 -41.13 -28.18
N PHE A 179 -40.22 -41.07 -29.22
CA PHE A 179 -39.84 -39.81 -29.87
C PHE A 179 -40.98 -39.25 -30.72
N LEU A 180 -41.69 -40.08 -31.48
CA LEU A 180 -42.82 -39.66 -32.35
C LEU A 180 -44.02 -39.13 -31.56
N ASP A 181 -44.20 -39.60 -30.32
CA ASP A 181 -45.25 -39.14 -29.41
C ASP A 181 -44.96 -37.72 -28.85
N GLN A 182 -43.75 -37.19 -29.06
CA GLN A 182 -43.40 -35.83 -28.64
C GLN A 182 -43.93 -34.77 -29.63
N PRO A 183 -44.72 -33.78 -29.18
CA PRO A 183 -45.37 -32.81 -30.06
C PRO A 183 -44.38 -31.87 -30.77
N GLU A 184 -43.20 -31.64 -30.18
CA GLU A 184 -42.20 -30.70 -30.71
C GLU A 184 -41.21 -31.36 -31.67
N LEU A 185 -41.25 -32.68 -31.88
CA LEU A 185 -40.26 -33.41 -32.68
C LEU A 185 -40.15 -32.84 -34.11
N ASP A 186 -38.93 -32.53 -34.50
CA ASP A 186 -38.55 -32.14 -35.85
C ASP A 186 -37.73 -33.25 -36.53
N ILE A 187 -38.23 -33.70 -37.68
CA ILE A 187 -37.62 -34.77 -38.48
C ILE A 187 -37.14 -34.30 -39.86
N ASP A 188 -37.36 -33.02 -40.18
CA ASP A 188 -37.23 -32.50 -41.55
C ASP A 188 -36.09 -31.50 -41.72
N SER A 189 -35.82 -30.65 -40.73
CA SER A 189 -34.89 -29.53 -40.90
C SER A 189 -33.42 -29.95 -41.00
N TYR A 190 -33.03 -31.09 -40.41
CA TYR A 190 -31.62 -31.52 -40.38
C TYR A 190 -31.26 -32.55 -41.47
N ARG A 191 -30.09 -32.39 -42.10
CA ARG A 191 -29.53 -33.27 -43.15
C ARG A 191 -30.48 -33.59 -44.32
N ASN A 192 -31.28 -32.61 -44.75
CA ASN A 192 -32.29 -32.75 -45.80
C ASN A 192 -33.32 -33.86 -45.49
N GLY A 193 -33.95 -33.82 -44.31
CA GLY A 193 -34.94 -34.79 -43.87
C GLY A 193 -34.43 -36.24 -43.85
N GLU A 194 -33.14 -36.47 -43.52
CA GLU A 194 -32.57 -37.82 -43.48
C GLU A 194 -33.33 -38.72 -42.49
N VAL A 195 -33.78 -38.18 -41.36
CA VAL A 195 -34.61 -38.90 -40.37
C VAL A 195 -35.90 -39.39 -41.01
N ARG A 196 -36.64 -38.52 -41.71
CA ARG A 196 -37.87 -38.91 -42.43
C ARG A 196 -37.60 -40.02 -43.44
N ARG A 197 -36.54 -39.90 -44.24
CA ARG A 197 -36.15 -40.93 -45.23
C ARG A 197 -35.79 -42.26 -44.56
N LEU A 198 -35.05 -42.23 -43.45
CA LEU A 198 -34.67 -43.43 -42.69
C LEU A 198 -35.87 -44.10 -42.02
N LEU A 199 -36.83 -43.32 -41.50
CA LEU A 199 -38.08 -43.82 -40.92
C LEU A 199 -38.96 -44.47 -41.99
N GLN A 200 -39.14 -43.83 -43.14
CA GLN A 200 -39.89 -44.38 -44.27
C GLN A 200 -39.26 -45.68 -44.81
N ALA A 201 -37.92 -45.77 -44.82
CA ALA A 201 -37.21 -46.95 -45.32
C ALA A 201 -37.20 -48.12 -44.32
N GLN A 202 -37.03 -47.87 -43.03
CA GLN A 202 -36.92 -48.92 -42.00
C GLN A 202 -38.25 -49.31 -41.35
N PHE A 203 -39.22 -48.38 -41.32
CA PHE A 203 -40.52 -48.54 -40.64
C PHE A 203 -41.67 -47.86 -41.42
N PRO A 204 -42.05 -48.39 -42.60
CA PRO A 204 -43.08 -47.79 -43.46
C PRO A 204 -44.51 -47.80 -42.84
N GLU A 205 -44.71 -48.52 -41.74
CA GLU A 205 -46.00 -48.68 -41.07
C GLU A 205 -46.31 -47.56 -40.06
N LEU A 206 -45.34 -46.69 -39.74
CA LEU A 206 -45.50 -45.60 -38.78
C LEU A 206 -46.13 -44.37 -39.45
N LYS A 207 -47.14 -43.77 -38.80
CA LYS A 207 -47.70 -42.48 -39.23
C LYS A 207 -46.71 -41.37 -38.88
N LEU A 208 -46.17 -40.71 -39.89
CA LEU A 208 -45.22 -39.62 -39.71
C LEU A 208 -45.97 -38.27 -39.62
N PRO A 209 -45.43 -37.29 -38.85
CA PRO A 209 -45.91 -35.91 -38.84
C PRO A 209 -45.89 -35.27 -40.25
N GLU A 210 -46.72 -34.24 -40.46
CA GLU A 210 -46.71 -33.44 -41.69
C GLU A 210 -45.32 -32.81 -41.94
N GLU A 211 -44.94 -32.62 -43.21
CA GLU A 211 -43.64 -32.08 -43.58
C GLU A 211 -43.52 -30.61 -43.17
N ARG A 212 -42.50 -30.28 -42.36
CA ARG A 212 -42.18 -28.88 -42.02
C ARG A 212 -41.33 -28.29 -43.16
N HIS A 213 -41.86 -27.30 -43.87
CA HIS A 213 -41.10 -26.53 -44.86
C HIS A 213 -40.41 -25.35 -44.17
N THR A 214 -39.18 -25.52 -43.70
CA THR A 214 -38.35 -24.41 -43.20
C THR A 214 -37.54 -23.80 -44.35
N GLY A 215 -37.69 -22.49 -44.59
CA GLY A 215 -36.85 -21.72 -45.52
C GLY A 215 -35.39 -21.65 -45.05
N PRO A 216 -34.47 -21.06 -45.84
CA PRO A 216 -33.05 -20.98 -45.47
C PRO A 216 -32.87 -20.13 -44.21
N GLU A 217 -32.55 -20.77 -43.09
CA GLU A 217 -32.32 -20.10 -41.80
C GLU A 217 -31.11 -19.16 -41.89
N ILE A 218 -31.26 -17.94 -41.37
CA ILE A 218 -30.14 -17.02 -41.18
C ILE A 218 -29.28 -17.54 -40.02
N ASP A 219 -28.13 -18.12 -40.34
CA ASP A 219 -27.16 -18.60 -39.35
C ASP A 219 -26.33 -17.45 -38.73
N ILE A 220 -25.84 -17.63 -37.50
CA ILE A 220 -24.96 -16.71 -36.78
C ILE A 220 -23.68 -16.41 -37.57
N GLN A 221 -23.18 -17.37 -38.34
CA GLN A 221 -22.03 -17.16 -39.22
C GLN A 221 -22.31 -16.11 -40.30
N THR A 222 -23.55 -16.03 -40.78
CA THR A 222 -23.99 -15.01 -41.74
C THR A 222 -23.99 -13.64 -41.07
N LEU A 223 -24.53 -13.54 -39.85
CA LEU A 223 -24.50 -12.32 -39.05
C LEU A 223 -23.06 -11.83 -38.76
N GLN A 224 -22.15 -12.76 -38.44
CA GLN A 224 -20.73 -12.44 -38.26
C GLN A 224 -20.05 -11.95 -39.54
N ARG A 225 -20.40 -12.51 -40.71
CA ARG A 225 -19.89 -12.03 -42.00
C ARG A 225 -20.39 -10.62 -42.29
N THR A 226 -21.69 -10.35 -42.11
CA THR A 226 -22.27 -9.01 -42.30
C THR A 226 -21.61 -7.97 -41.39
N LEU A 227 -21.31 -8.32 -40.13
CA LEU A 227 -20.52 -7.48 -39.21
C LEU A 227 -19.10 -7.18 -39.71
N ARG A 228 -18.44 -8.17 -40.32
CA ARG A 228 -17.10 -8.02 -40.90
C ARG A 228 -17.11 -7.16 -42.17
N ASP A 229 -18.13 -7.33 -43.01
CA ASP A 229 -18.31 -6.60 -44.26
C ASP A 229 -18.71 -5.14 -44.01
N GLY A 230 -19.34 -4.86 -42.86
CA GLY A 230 -19.53 -3.51 -42.34
C GLY A 230 -20.87 -2.85 -42.64
N ASP A 231 -21.83 -3.59 -43.18
CA ASP A 231 -23.18 -3.10 -43.41
C ASP A 231 -24.05 -3.25 -42.14
N GLU A 232 -24.06 -2.22 -41.30
CA GLU A 232 -24.86 -2.21 -40.06
C GLU A 232 -26.37 -2.21 -40.32
N THR A 233 -26.84 -1.67 -41.45
CA THR A 233 -28.27 -1.66 -41.79
C THR A 233 -28.79 -3.04 -42.17
N LEU A 234 -28.00 -3.77 -42.95
CA LEU A 234 -28.29 -5.16 -43.29
C LEU A 234 -28.22 -6.05 -42.04
N PHE A 235 -27.26 -5.79 -41.15
CA PHE A 235 -27.15 -6.50 -39.87
C PHE A 235 -28.40 -6.31 -39.00
N GLU A 236 -28.91 -5.08 -38.85
CA GLU A 236 -30.14 -4.80 -38.07
C GLU A 236 -31.34 -5.61 -38.58
N GLN A 237 -31.50 -5.68 -39.90
CA GLN A 237 -32.59 -6.43 -40.54
C GLN A 237 -32.44 -7.94 -40.32
N GLN A 238 -31.25 -8.48 -40.61
CA GLN A 238 -30.95 -9.91 -40.43
C GLN A 238 -31.05 -10.33 -38.96
N PHE A 239 -30.63 -9.48 -38.04
CA PHE A 239 -30.71 -9.76 -36.60
C PHE A 239 -32.15 -9.72 -36.08
N ALA A 240 -32.98 -8.80 -36.58
CA ALA A 240 -34.40 -8.76 -36.26
C ALA A 240 -35.14 -10.01 -36.77
N GLU A 241 -34.82 -10.48 -37.98
CA GLU A 241 -35.35 -11.72 -38.55
C GLU A 241 -34.87 -12.96 -37.76
N TYR A 242 -33.60 -12.99 -37.38
CA TYR A 242 -33.03 -14.01 -36.50
C TYR A 242 -33.76 -14.09 -35.14
N LEU A 243 -34.05 -12.94 -34.51
CA LEU A 243 -34.82 -12.89 -33.26
C LEU A 243 -36.28 -13.32 -33.42
N GLN A 244 -36.90 -13.11 -34.59
CA GLN A 244 -38.26 -13.57 -34.86
C GLN A 244 -38.33 -15.09 -35.01
N ASN A 245 -37.35 -15.69 -35.68
CA ASN A 245 -37.25 -17.14 -35.84
C ASN A 245 -37.05 -17.87 -34.49
N LEU A 246 -36.41 -17.21 -33.52
CA LEU A 246 -36.16 -17.75 -32.18
C LEU A 246 -37.38 -17.71 -31.23
N LYS A 247 -38.37 -16.86 -31.47
CA LYS A 247 -39.56 -16.71 -30.59
C LYS A 247 -40.50 -17.92 -30.58
N GLY A 248 -40.23 -18.96 -31.37
CA GLY A 248 -40.98 -20.22 -31.40
C GLY A 248 -40.44 -21.33 -30.49
N GLY A 249 -39.28 -21.16 -29.85
CA GLY A 249 -38.65 -22.19 -29.01
C GLY A 249 -38.98 -22.08 -27.52
N ALA A 250 -39.17 -23.22 -26.84
CA ALA A 250 -39.41 -23.30 -25.39
C ALA A 250 -38.24 -22.72 -24.57
N ASP A 251 -38.56 -22.26 -23.34
CA ASP A 251 -37.70 -21.49 -22.40
C ASP A 251 -36.29 -22.08 -22.09
N ASN A 252 -35.99 -23.32 -22.48
CA ASN A 252 -34.69 -23.96 -22.29
C ASN A 252 -33.59 -23.50 -23.28
N GLN A 253 -33.91 -22.78 -24.36
CA GLN A 253 -32.93 -22.29 -25.36
C GLN A 253 -32.23 -20.98 -24.99
N LEU A 254 -32.68 -20.27 -23.95
CA LEU A 254 -32.23 -18.92 -23.59
C LEU A 254 -30.73 -18.79 -23.28
N ASN A 255 -30.07 -19.84 -22.74
CA ASN A 255 -28.65 -19.76 -22.36
C ASN A 255 -27.68 -20.05 -23.53
N ALA A 256 -28.08 -20.85 -24.53
CA ALA A 256 -27.23 -21.13 -25.69
C ALA A 256 -27.07 -19.87 -26.56
N HIS A 257 -28.15 -19.10 -26.72
CA HIS A 257 -28.12 -17.84 -27.44
C HIS A 257 -27.33 -16.74 -26.72
N GLN A 258 -27.23 -16.78 -25.39
CA GLN A 258 -26.44 -15.80 -24.64
C GLN A 258 -24.93 -15.88 -24.97
N GLU A 259 -24.36 -17.08 -25.12
CA GLU A 259 -22.95 -17.22 -25.53
C GLU A 259 -22.72 -16.73 -26.97
N GLU A 260 -23.68 -16.98 -27.86
CA GLU A 260 -23.63 -16.58 -29.27
C GLU A 260 -23.74 -15.06 -29.42
N TYR A 261 -24.67 -14.43 -28.71
CA TYR A 261 -24.83 -12.97 -28.67
C TYR A 261 -23.61 -12.29 -28.02
N PHE A 262 -23.00 -12.90 -26.99
CA PHE A 262 -21.77 -12.38 -26.38
C PHE A 262 -20.61 -12.35 -27.40
N GLY A 263 -20.47 -13.39 -28.21
CA GLY A 263 -19.49 -13.44 -29.30
C GLY A 263 -19.73 -12.37 -30.37
N LEU A 264 -20.98 -12.15 -30.78
CA LEU A 264 -21.36 -11.08 -31.71
C LEU A 264 -21.04 -9.69 -31.13
N LEU A 265 -21.32 -9.49 -29.84
CA LEU A 265 -21.04 -8.24 -29.15
C LEU A 265 -19.53 -7.96 -29.06
N GLN A 266 -18.71 -8.96 -28.74
CA GLN A 266 -17.26 -8.82 -28.77
C GLN A 266 -16.75 -8.42 -30.18
N GLU A 267 -17.26 -9.03 -31.25
CA GLU A 267 -16.83 -8.69 -32.61
C GLU A 267 -17.28 -7.27 -33.00
N SER A 268 -18.47 -6.83 -32.57
CA SER A 268 -18.93 -5.45 -32.78
C SER A 268 -18.00 -4.42 -32.11
N ILE A 269 -17.50 -4.72 -30.90
CA ILE A 269 -16.54 -3.87 -30.18
C ILE A 269 -15.19 -3.82 -30.92
N LYS A 270 -14.68 -4.99 -31.35
CA LYS A 270 -13.40 -5.12 -32.09
C LYS A 270 -13.40 -4.34 -33.41
N ARG A 271 -14.55 -4.25 -34.07
CA ARG A 271 -14.73 -3.61 -35.38
C ARG A 271 -15.27 -2.18 -35.32
N GLY A 272 -15.67 -1.69 -34.14
CA GLY A 272 -16.18 -0.33 -33.97
C GLY A 272 -17.61 -0.12 -34.50
N ARG A 273 -18.43 -1.18 -34.57
CA ARG A 273 -19.80 -1.13 -35.10
C ARG A 273 -20.79 -0.68 -34.02
N GLN A 274 -21.04 0.63 -33.94
CA GLN A 274 -21.87 1.27 -32.91
C GLN A 274 -23.31 0.77 -32.91
N ARG A 275 -23.96 0.75 -34.08
CA ARG A 275 -25.40 0.47 -34.17
C ARG A 275 -25.70 -1.00 -33.92
N ALA A 276 -24.86 -1.87 -34.49
CA ALA A 276 -24.92 -3.30 -34.22
C ALA A 276 -24.73 -3.59 -32.72
N PHE A 277 -23.79 -2.88 -32.06
CA PHE A 277 -23.56 -3.01 -30.62
C PHE A 277 -24.81 -2.62 -29.80
N ASP A 278 -25.46 -1.49 -30.10
CA ASP A 278 -26.65 -1.02 -29.39
C ASP A 278 -27.85 -1.97 -29.57
N VAL A 279 -28.04 -2.49 -30.79
CA VAL A 279 -29.13 -3.43 -31.12
C VAL A 279 -28.95 -4.74 -30.36
N ILE A 280 -27.73 -5.29 -30.34
CA ILE A 280 -27.44 -6.51 -29.57
C ILE A 280 -27.61 -6.25 -28.07
N LEU A 281 -27.16 -5.11 -27.55
CA LEU A 281 -27.29 -4.78 -26.12
C LEU A 281 -28.75 -4.64 -25.67
N SER A 282 -29.65 -4.17 -26.57
CA SER A 282 -31.08 -4.03 -26.29
C SER A 282 -31.82 -5.35 -26.00
N THR A 283 -31.20 -6.49 -26.32
CA THR A 283 -31.77 -7.83 -26.07
C THR A 283 -31.80 -8.25 -24.60
N GLY A 284 -31.20 -7.47 -23.68
CA GLY A 284 -31.25 -7.73 -22.24
C GLY A 284 -30.25 -8.77 -21.75
N MET A 285 -29.16 -8.99 -22.50
CA MET A 285 -28.08 -9.89 -22.12
C MET A 285 -27.39 -9.52 -20.80
N ASP A 286 -26.84 -10.54 -20.11
CA ASP A 286 -25.98 -10.31 -18.95
C ASP A 286 -24.58 -9.84 -19.40
N ILE A 287 -24.34 -8.54 -19.25
CA ILE A 287 -23.07 -7.85 -19.55
C ILE A 287 -21.91 -8.35 -18.66
N ASN A 288 -22.23 -8.97 -17.51
CA ASN A 288 -21.23 -9.46 -16.55
C ASN A 288 -20.82 -10.91 -16.80
N SER A 289 -21.43 -11.59 -17.77
CA SER A 289 -21.05 -12.95 -18.14
C SER A 289 -19.57 -12.98 -18.56
N ARG A 290 -18.83 -13.94 -17.98
CA ARG A 290 -17.47 -14.26 -18.43
C ARG A 290 -17.54 -15.39 -19.45
N PRO A 291 -16.77 -15.31 -20.55
CA PRO A 291 -16.69 -16.41 -21.50
C PRO A 291 -16.21 -17.69 -20.81
N GLY A 292 -16.70 -18.86 -21.25
CA GLY A 292 -16.39 -20.17 -20.66
C GLY A 292 -14.90 -20.58 -20.72
N ARG A 293 -14.04 -19.79 -21.38
CA ARG A 293 -12.58 -19.99 -21.40
C ARG A 293 -11.90 -19.08 -20.38
N ALA A 294 -11.08 -19.67 -19.51
CA ALA A 294 -10.44 -19.02 -18.37
C ALA A 294 -9.53 -17.80 -18.67
N ASN A 295 -9.30 -17.42 -19.94
CA ASN A 295 -8.37 -16.36 -20.36
C ASN A 295 -8.95 -15.33 -21.35
N GLU A 296 -10.25 -15.37 -21.67
CA GLU A 296 -10.84 -14.38 -22.56
C GLU A 296 -11.27 -13.12 -21.79
N ALA A 297 -10.99 -11.95 -22.38
CA ALA A 297 -11.22 -10.65 -21.77
C ALA A 297 -12.73 -10.36 -21.60
N ASN A 298 -13.09 -9.70 -20.50
CA ASN A 298 -14.46 -9.19 -20.30
C ASN A 298 -14.85 -8.21 -21.43
N LEU A 299 -16.14 -7.92 -21.62
CA LEU A 299 -16.59 -6.94 -22.63
C LEU A 299 -15.95 -5.55 -22.43
N VAL A 300 -15.86 -5.11 -21.17
CA VAL A 300 -15.21 -3.84 -20.79
C VAL A 300 -13.71 -3.89 -21.08
N GLU A 301 -13.03 -5.00 -20.76
CA GLU A 301 -11.61 -5.19 -21.05
C GLU A 301 -11.35 -5.23 -22.55
N THR A 302 -12.25 -5.85 -23.34
CA THR A 302 -12.18 -5.89 -24.80
C THR A 302 -12.30 -4.47 -25.37
N ALA A 303 -13.26 -3.67 -24.92
CA ALA A 303 -13.39 -2.27 -25.35
C ALA A 303 -12.11 -1.47 -25.04
N VAL A 304 -11.52 -1.69 -23.87
CA VAL A 304 -10.26 -1.08 -23.43
C VAL A 304 -9.05 -1.51 -24.27
N ILE A 305 -8.88 -2.80 -24.53
CA ILE A 305 -7.75 -3.37 -25.27
C ILE A 305 -7.71 -2.79 -26.69
N TYR A 306 -8.86 -2.75 -27.36
CA TYR A 306 -8.96 -2.23 -28.73
C TYR A 306 -9.05 -0.70 -28.78
N GLY A 307 -9.35 -0.03 -27.66
CA GLY A 307 -9.46 1.43 -27.59
C GLY A 307 -10.82 1.98 -28.05
N ASN A 308 -11.88 1.15 -28.08
CA ASN A 308 -13.21 1.57 -28.50
C ASN A 308 -13.90 2.38 -27.38
N TRP A 309 -13.68 3.70 -27.38
CA TRP A 309 -14.15 4.60 -26.33
C TRP A 309 -15.68 4.76 -26.32
N GLN A 310 -16.33 4.65 -27.48
CA GLN A 310 -17.78 4.79 -27.59
C GLN A 310 -18.51 3.59 -26.99
N ALA A 311 -18.06 2.37 -27.30
CA ALA A 311 -18.59 1.16 -26.68
C ALA A 311 -18.35 1.18 -25.17
N LEU A 312 -17.16 1.62 -24.73
CA LEU A 312 -16.83 1.76 -23.32
C LEU A 312 -17.75 2.77 -22.60
N GLU A 313 -17.99 3.95 -23.18
CA GLU A 313 -18.88 4.95 -22.62
C GLU A 313 -20.31 4.39 -22.43
N ARG A 314 -20.81 3.66 -23.43
CA ARG A 314 -22.13 3.04 -23.37
C ARG A 314 -22.21 1.96 -22.29
N LEU A 315 -21.19 1.09 -22.20
CA LEU A 315 -21.09 0.04 -21.17
C LEU A 315 -21.04 0.62 -19.76
N LEU A 316 -20.27 1.69 -19.52
CA LEU A 316 -20.15 2.32 -18.20
C LEU A 316 -21.47 2.97 -17.72
N LYS A 317 -22.36 3.37 -18.65
CA LYS A 317 -23.69 3.92 -18.33
C LYS A 317 -24.70 2.85 -17.91
N GLU A 318 -24.46 1.56 -18.21
CA GLU A 318 -25.39 0.49 -17.87
C GLU A 318 -25.46 0.24 -16.35
N PRO A 319 -26.65 0.24 -15.71
CA PRO A 319 -26.79 0.12 -14.26
C PRO A 319 -26.40 -1.27 -13.74
N ASN A 320 -26.55 -2.30 -14.58
CA ASN A 320 -26.30 -3.70 -14.21
C ASN A 320 -24.81 -4.09 -14.29
N LEU A 321 -23.93 -3.23 -14.81
CA LEU A 321 -22.51 -3.52 -14.94
C LEU A 321 -21.81 -3.55 -13.57
N ARG A 322 -21.26 -4.71 -13.23
CA ARG A 322 -20.43 -4.98 -12.05
C ARG A 322 -18.98 -5.18 -12.48
N LEU A 323 -18.13 -4.21 -12.15
CA LEU A 323 -16.68 -4.37 -12.32
C LEU A 323 -16.15 -5.26 -11.20
N THR A 324 -15.42 -6.32 -11.56
CA THR A 324 -14.77 -7.19 -10.59
C THR A 324 -13.54 -6.48 -10.01
N PRO A 325 -13.24 -6.62 -8.71
CA PRO A 325 -12.11 -5.97 -8.03
C PRO A 325 -10.71 -6.49 -8.41
N ASP A 326 -10.61 -7.29 -9.48
CA ASP A 326 -9.35 -7.75 -10.10
C ASP A 326 -9.19 -7.20 -11.54
N SER A 327 -9.99 -6.20 -11.91
CA SER A 327 -10.12 -5.77 -13.30
C SER A 327 -8.95 -4.87 -13.67
N LYS A 328 -8.01 -5.41 -14.45
CA LYS A 328 -6.76 -4.75 -14.90
C LYS A 328 -6.99 -3.63 -15.92
N LEU A 329 -8.14 -2.95 -15.87
CA LEU A 329 -8.63 -2.02 -16.89
C LEU A 329 -7.69 -0.83 -17.08
N LEU A 330 -7.39 -0.10 -16.00
CA LEU A 330 -6.47 1.03 -16.08
C LEU A 330 -5.06 0.59 -16.49
N ASN A 331 -4.59 -0.54 -15.98
CA ASN A 331 -3.27 -1.08 -16.32
C ASN A 331 -3.16 -1.40 -17.81
N ALA A 332 -4.20 -1.99 -18.40
CA ALA A 332 -4.27 -2.34 -19.81
C ALA A 332 -4.30 -1.09 -20.71
N VAL A 333 -5.07 -0.06 -20.35
CA VAL A 333 -5.09 1.20 -21.11
C VAL A 333 -3.74 1.91 -21.06
N ILE A 334 -3.13 2.01 -19.88
CA ILE A 334 -1.89 2.78 -19.69
C ILE A 334 -0.75 2.25 -20.57
N GLY A 335 -0.66 0.93 -20.74
CA GLY A 335 0.36 0.31 -21.60
C GLY A 335 0.20 0.59 -23.10
N ARG A 336 -0.92 1.17 -23.54
CA ARG A 336 -1.23 1.47 -24.95
C ARG A 336 -1.53 2.94 -25.21
N LEU A 337 -1.26 3.82 -24.24
CA LEU A 337 -1.54 5.25 -24.36
C LEU A 337 -0.75 5.97 -25.46
N ASP A 338 0.39 5.41 -25.87
CA ASP A 338 1.25 6.00 -26.90
C ASP A 338 0.81 5.62 -28.33
N GLU A 339 -0.20 4.74 -28.48
CA GLU A 339 -0.77 4.38 -29.78
C GLU A 339 -1.60 5.55 -30.35
N PRO A 340 -1.38 5.94 -31.63
CA PRO A 340 -2.14 7.02 -32.24
C PRO A 340 -3.62 6.62 -32.39
N PRO A 341 -4.55 7.57 -32.23
CA PRO A 341 -5.97 7.29 -32.42
C PRO A 341 -6.25 6.91 -33.88
N TYR A 342 -7.09 5.90 -34.08
CA TYR A 342 -7.47 5.39 -35.40
C TYR A 342 -8.99 5.20 -35.46
N ASP A 343 -9.65 5.83 -36.44
CA ASP A 343 -11.07 5.63 -36.82
C ASP A 343 -12.02 5.13 -35.71
N GLY A 344 -12.38 6.00 -34.77
CA GLY A 344 -13.28 5.65 -33.64
C GLY A 344 -12.61 4.97 -32.44
N PHE A 345 -11.35 4.56 -32.55
CA PHE A 345 -10.54 3.99 -31.47
C PHE A 345 -9.53 5.00 -30.91
N SER A 346 -9.56 5.21 -29.60
CA SER A 346 -8.64 6.07 -28.87
C SER A 346 -8.46 5.60 -27.43
N HIS A 347 -7.27 5.07 -27.11
CA HIS A 347 -6.90 4.67 -25.75
C HIS A 347 -6.81 5.87 -24.80
N GLN A 348 -6.40 7.04 -25.28
CA GLN A 348 -6.39 8.27 -24.49
C GLN A 348 -7.80 8.65 -24.00
N ARG A 349 -8.80 8.54 -24.88
CA ARG A 349 -10.19 8.85 -24.53
C ARG A 349 -10.80 7.78 -23.61
N CYS A 350 -10.46 6.50 -23.84
CA CYS A 350 -10.80 5.41 -22.92
C CYS A 350 -10.24 5.65 -21.51
N PHE A 351 -8.99 6.11 -21.42
CA PHE A 351 -8.34 6.43 -20.14
C PHE A 351 -9.07 7.53 -19.37
N GLU A 352 -9.47 8.60 -20.06
CA GLU A 352 -10.22 9.71 -19.47
C GLU A 352 -11.61 9.26 -18.98
N LEU A 353 -12.31 8.43 -19.75
CA LEU A 353 -13.61 7.88 -19.36
C LEU A 353 -13.50 6.97 -18.12
N LEU A 354 -12.49 6.10 -18.06
CA LEU A 354 -12.28 5.21 -16.91
C LEU A 354 -11.95 5.99 -15.64
N ILE A 355 -11.05 6.99 -15.73
CA ILE A 355 -10.64 7.79 -14.57
C ILE A 355 -11.79 8.62 -14.01
N ASN A 356 -12.65 9.16 -14.87
CA ASN A 356 -13.80 9.96 -14.45
C ASN A 356 -14.98 9.11 -13.95
N SER A 357 -14.89 7.78 -14.03
CA SER A 357 -15.96 6.88 -13.59
C SER A 357 -15.83 6.54 -12.10
N ASP A 358 -16.90 6.73 -11.33
CA ASP A 358 -16.91 6.41 -9.89
C ASP A 358 -16.75 4.91 -9.58
N ARG A 359 -17.01 4.06 -10.59
CA ARG A 359 -17.00 2.60 -10.51
C ARG A 359 -15.59 1.99 -10.55
N VAL A 360 -14.60 2.72 -11.05
CA VAL A 360 -13.20 2.25 -11.13
C VAL A 360 -12.42 2.77 -9.93
N ASP A 361 -11.69 1.89 -9.22
CA ASP A 361 -10.75 2.33 -8.20
C ASP A 361 -9.36 2.56 -8.80
N ILE A 362 -8.89 3.80 -8.72
CA ILE A 362 -7.57 4.23 -9.22
C ILE A 362 -6.42 3.55 -8.45
N ASN A 363 -6.70 3.09 -7.22
CA ASN A 363 -5.74 2.44 -6.33
C ASN A 363 -5.89 0.91 -6.28
N GLU A 364 -6.66 0.32 -7.19
CA GLU A 364 -6.77 -1.13 -7.36
C GLU A 364 -5.41 -1.71 -7.78
N ALA A 365 -4.95 -2.72 -7.07
CA ALA A 365 -3.64 -3.32 -7.32
C ALA A 365 -3.82 -4.66 -8.04
N ASP A 366 -2.93 -4.99 -8.98
CA ASP A 366 -2.98 -6.27 -9.68
C ASP A 366 -2.57 -7.44 -8.77
N SER A 367 -2.56 -8.67 -9.33
CA SER A 367 -2.07 -9.88 -8.63
C SER A 367 -0.64 -9.76 -8.08
N GLY A 368 0.19 -8.85 -8.63
CA GLY A 368 1.53 -8.51 -8.17
C GLY A 368 1.59 -7.32 -7.21
N ARG A 369 0.43 -6.82 -6.74
CA ARG A 369 0.26 -5.58 -5.95
C ARG A 369 0.77 -4.31 -6.66
N LEU A 370 0.77 -4.29 -7.99
CA LEU A 370 1.13 -3.13 -8.79
C LEU A 370 -0.11 -2.28 -9.07
N VAL A 371 -0.03 -0.99 -8.74
CA VAL A 371 -1.08 0.00 -8.97
C VAL A 371 -0.94 0.66 -10.34
N PRO A 372 -2.03 1.22 -10.94
CA PRO A 372 -1.98 1.94 -12.21
C PRO A 372 -0.89 3.01 -12.31
N LEU A 373 -0.64 3.73 -11.21
CA LEU A 373 0.42 4.74 -11.14
C LEU A 373 1.82 4.14 -11.41
N PHE A 374 2.08 2.90 -10.98
CA PHE A 374 3.33 2.20 -11.24
C PHE A 374 3.53 1.94 -12.74
N TYR A 375 2.46 1.57 -13.46
CA TYR A 375 2.53 1.37 -14.91
C TYR A 375 2.78 2.70 -15.64
N ALA A 376 2.13 3.79 -15.23
CA ALA A 376 2.37 5.09 -15.84
C ALA A 376 3.86 5.50 -15.74
N VAL A 377 4.48 5.28 -14.58
CA VAL A 377 5.92 5.49 -14.35
C VAL A 377 6.77 4.55 -15.20
N LYS A 378 6.43 3.25 -15.24
CA LYS A 378 7.15 2.24 -16.05
C LYS A 378 7.20 2.60 -17.53
N TYR A 379 6.09 3.12 -18.09
CA TYR A 379 5.99 3.55 -19.48
C TYR A 379 6.45 5.01 -19.70
N ARG A 380 6.87 5.72 -18.65
CA ARG A 380 7.32 7.13 -18.71
C ARG A 380 6.30 8.11 -19.30
N ASN A 381 5.01 7.82 -19.18
CA ASN A 381 3.95 8.68 -19.68
C ASN A 381 3.57 9.76 -18.64
N THR A 382 4.13 10.96 -18.78
CA THR A 382 3.96 12.07 -17.82
C THR A 382 2.50 12.56 -17.73
N SER A 383 1.77 12.58 -18.84
CA SER A 383 0.36 12.96 -18.88
C SER A 383 -0.51 11.97 -18.07
N ALA A 384 -0.25 10.67 -18.22
CA ALA A 384 -0.91 9.64 -17.43
C ALA A 384 -0.61 9.78 -15.93
N MET A 385 0.66 10.03 -15.57
CA MET A 385 1.07 10.27 -14.18
C MET A 385 0.29 11.45 -13.57
N GLN A 386 0.27 12.60 -14.26
CA GLN A 386 -0.43 13.80 -13.79
C GLN A 386 -1.95 13.58 -13.65
N LYS A 387 -2.59 12.91 -14.61
CA LYS A 387 -4.04 12.63 -14.55
C LYS A 387 -4.38 11.68 -13.41
N LEU A 388 -3.59 10.63 -13.18
CA LEU A 388 -3.79 9.71 -12.05
C LEU A 388 -3.60 10.42 -10.71
N LEU A 389 -2.55 11.23 -10.57
CA LEU A 389 -2.28 11.99 -9.37
C LEU A 389 -3.39 13.02 -9.08
N LYS A 390 -3.87 13.76 -10.09
CA LYS A 390 -4.99 14.71 -9.94
C LYS A 390 -6.27 14.05 -9.40
N ASN A 391 -6.54 12.80 -9.81
CA ASN A 391 -7.70 12.03 -9.39
C ASN A 391 -7.49 11.21 -8.09
N GLY A 392 -6.40 11.46 -7.35
CA GLY A 392 -6.21 10.90 -6.01
C GLY A 392 -5.51 9.54 -5.97
N ALA A 393 -4.67 9.21 -6.97
CA ALA A 393 -3.78 8.06 -6.90
C ALA A 393 -2.82 8.17 -5.70
N TYR A 394 -2.78 7.14 -4.86
CA TYR A 394 -1.95 7.05 -3.68
C TYR A 394 -0.50 6.69 -4.06
N ILE A 395 0.47 7.46 -3.57
CA ILE A 395 1.88 7.28 -3.94
C ILE A 395 2.62 6.24 -3.08
N GLY A 396 2.06 5.85 -1.92
CA GLY A 396 2.70 4.96 -0.96
C GLY A 396 2.43 3.46 -1.15
N SER A 397 1.75 3.06 -2.23
CA SER A 397 1.45 1.65 -2.51
C SER A 397 2.72 0.87 -2.84
N LYS A 398 3.08 -0.13 -2.03
CA LYS A 398 4.27 -0.97 -2.26
C LYS A 398 3.91 -2.18 -3.13
N SER A 399 4.77 -2.51 -4.11
CA SER A 399 4.65 -3.74 -4.90
C SER A 399 4.91 -4.99 -4.05
N ALA A 400 4.66 -6.19 -4.59
CA ALA A 400 5.04 -7.45 -3.95
C ALA A 400 6.54 -7.53 -3.58
N PHE A 401 7.40 -6.80 -4.30
CA PHE A 401 8.84 -6.70 -4.04
C PHE A 401 9.23 -5.54 -3.11
N GLY A 402 8.25 -4.78 -2.58
CA GLY A 402 8.49 -3.63 -1.71
C GLY A 402 8.88 -2.34 -2.43
N THR A 403 8.82 -2.30 -3.77
CA THR A 403 9.17 -1.11 -4.57
C THR A 403 8.00 -0.12 -4.60
N LEU A 404 8.31 1.18 -4.45
CA LEU A 404 7.34 2.28 -4.54
C LEU A 404 7.22 2.80 -6.00
N PRO A 405 6.02 3.25 -6.44
CA PRO A 405 5.81 3.85 -7.76
C PRO A 405 6.67 5.08 -8.03
N ILE A 406 6.97 5.86 -6.99
CA ILE A 406 7.76 7.09 -7.09
C ILE A 406 9.25 6.86 -7.34
N LYS A 407 9.75 5.61 -7.34
CA LYS A 407 11.18 5.32 -7.47
C LYS A 407 11.79 5.83 -8.77
N ASP A 408 11.10 5.61 -9.89
CA ASP A 408 11.57 5.96 -11.23
C ASP A 408 10.76 7.14 -11.82
N MET A 409 10.05 7.89 -10.97
CA MET A 409 9.24 9.04 -11.37
C MET A 409 10.11 10.30 -11.49
N PRO A 410 9.97 11.11 -12.56
CA PRO A 410 10.66 12.39 -12.66
C PRO A 410 10.24 13.35 -11.54
N PRO A 411 11.19 14.00 -10.83
CA PRO A 411 10.88 14.88 -9.71
C PRO A 411 10.02 16.08 -10.12
N GLU A 412 10.15 16.56 -11.35
CA GLU A 412 9.40 17.72 -11.88
C GLU A 412 7.90 17.45 -11.95
N VAL A 413 7.52 16.21 -12.30
CA VAL A 413 6.10 15.80 -12.37
C VAL A 413 5.46 15.80 -10.98
N LEU A 414 6.24 15.38 -9.98
CA LEU A 414 5.78 15.33 -8.59
C LEU A 414 5.70 16.74 -7.98
N GLU A 415 6.66 17.62 -8.30
CA GLU A 415 6.65 19.03 -7.91
C GLU A 415 5.44 19.76 -8.50
N GLU A 416 5.20 19.66 -9.82
CA GLU A 416 4.04 20.29 -10.48
C GLU A 416 2.71 19.79 -9.89
N HIS A 417 2.64 18.49 -9.56
CA HIS A 417 1.46 17.94 -8.90
C HIS A 417 1.29 18.46 -7.47
N PHE A 418 2.38 18.54 -6.69
CA PHE A 418 2.33 19.07 -5.32
C PHE A 418 1.96 20.57 -5.29
N ASP A 419 2.42 21.35 -6.26
CA ASP A 419 1.99 22.75 -6.46
C ASP A 419 0.49 22.82 -6.76
N SER A 420 -0.04 21.88 -7.54
CA SER A 420 -1.46 21.81 -7.86
C SER A 420 -2.35 21.51 -6.64
N CYS A 421 -1.79 20.85 -5.62
CA CYS A 421 -2.48 20.52 -4.36
C CYS A 421 -2.58 21.72 -3.40
N ILE A 422 -1.96 22.86 -3.73
CA ILE A 422 -2.04 24.10 -2.97
C ILE A 422 -2.98 25.06 -3.70
N THR A 423 -4.05 25.41 -3.02
CA THR A 423 -5.13 26.24 -3.55
C THR A 423 -5.52 27.31 -2.54
N THR A 424 -6.38 28.23 -2.95
CA THR A 424 -6.89 29.33 -2.11
C THR A 424 -8.40 29.32 -2.15
N ASN A 425 -9.03 29.98 -1.18
CA ASN A 425 -10.48 30.20 -1.17
C ASN A 425 -10.97 31.25 -2.18
N GLY A 426 -10.10 31.80 -3.04
CA GLY A 426 -10.45 32.81 -4.05
C GLY A 426 -10.58 34.24 -3.52
N GLU A 427 -10.38 34.45 -2.20
CA GLU A 427 -10.38 35.78 -1.60
C GLU A 427 -9.09 36.56 -1.90
N ARG A 428 -9.10 37.87 -1.64
CA ARG A 428 -7.90 38.71 -1.87
C ARG A 428 -6.84 38.44 -0.79
N PRO A 429 -5.54 38.38 -1.14
CA PRO A 429 -4.46 38.11 -0.19
C PRO A 429 -4.37 39.05 1.01
N GLY A 430 -4.94 40.26 0.93
CA GLY A 430 -4.95 41.24 2.03
C GLY A 430 -6.13 41.10 3.01
N GLU A 431 -7.10 40.22 2.73
CA GLU A 431 -8.28 40.05 3.57
C GLU A 431 -8.03 39.07 4.73
N GLN A 432 -8.65 39.31 5.89
CA GLN A 432 -8.46 38.46 7.06
C GLN A 432 -8.98 37.02 6.84
N ASN A 433 -9.96 36.85 5.95
CA ASN A 433 -10.54 35.56 5.61
C ASN A 433 -9.79 34.82 4.50
N TYR A 434 -8.67 35.35 4.02
CA TYR A 434 -7.87 34.66 3.00
C TYR A 434 -7.32 33.35 3.56
N GLU A 435 -7.60 32.24 2.89
CA GLU A 435 -7.22 30.90 3.33
C GLU A 435 -6.36 30.19 2.28
N ILE A 436 -5.26 29.58 2.73
CA ILE A 436 -4.45 28.65 1.95
C ILE A 436 -4.95 27.25 2.23
N ILE A 437 -5.43 26.56 1.20
CA ILE A 437 -5.96 25.19 1.28
C ILE A 437 -4.90 24.24 0.75
N ILE A 438 -4.51 23.27 1.59
CA ILE A 438 -3.51 22.25 1.26
C ILE A 438 -4.20 20.89 1.24
N ASP A 439 -4.14 20.21 0.10
CA ASP A 439 -4.77 18.91 -0.13
C ASP A 439 -3.78 17.75 -0.09
N TYR A 440 -4.01 16.80 0.82
CA TYR A 440 -3.18 15.62 1.06
C TYR A 440 -3.73 14.34 0.41
N LYS A 441 -4.69 14.42 -0.52
CA LYS A 441 -5.36 13.27 -1.15
C LYS A 441 -4.43 12.16 -1.68
N ASN A 442 -3.21 12.52 -2.12
CA ASN A 442 -2.23 11.56 -2.66
C ASN A 442 -1.28 10.97 -1.60
N LEU A 443 -1.16 11.62 -0.44
CA LEU A 443 -0.36 11.17 0.70
C LEU A 443 -1.18 10.33 1.68
N MET A 444 -2.52 10.41 1.61
CA MET A 444 -3.45 9.65 2.46
C MET A 444 -4.44 8.85 1.60
N ARG A 445 -4.41 7.52 1.72
CA ARG A 445 -5.34 6.61 1.02
C ARG A 445 -6.73 6.69 1.64
N GLN A 446 -7.78 6.78 0.80
CA GLN A 446 -9.17 6.59 1.24
C GLN A 446 -9.52 5.11 1.20
N GLU A 447 -10.03 4.57 2.29
CA GLU A 447 -10.81 3.34 2.20
C GLU A 447 -12.21 3.72 1.68
N LYS A 448 -12.59 3.24 0.50
CA LYS A 448 -14.01 3.23 0.12
C LYS A 448 -14.70 2.23 1.05
N ASP A 449 -15.76 2.68 1.74
CA ASP A 449 -16.67 1.80 2.47
C ASP A 449 -17.43 0.93 1.47
N SER A 450 -16.77 -0.12 0.99
CA SER A 450 -17.43 -1.19 0.27
C SER A 450 -18.33 -1.89 1.30
N GLY A 451 -19.63 -1.59 1.28
CA GLY A 451 -20.67 -2.07 2.22
C GLY A 451 -20.91 -3.59 2.26
N VAL A 452 -19.89 -4.39 1.97
CA VAL A 452 -19.87 -5.84 2.16
C VAL A 452 -19.19 -6.08 3.50
N GLY A 453 -19.94 -6.65 4.47
CA GLY A 453 -19.51 -6.84 5.85
C GLY A 453 -18.07 -7.33 5.98
N LYS A 454 -17.15 -6.42 6.32
CA LYS A 454 -15.75 -6.73 6.57
C LYS A 454 -15.65 -7.45 7.91
N SER A 455 -14.96 -8.59 7.90
CA SER A 455 -14.36 -9.14 9.10
C SER A 455 -13.52 -8.06 9.79
N SER A 456 -13.49 -8.08 11.12
CA SER A 456 -12.76 -7.14 11.99
C SER A 456 -11.25 -7.02 11.69
N ASP A 457 -10.71 -7.83 10.77
CA ASP A 457 -9.30 -7.84 10.38
C ASP A 457 -8.96 -6.81 9.29
N ALA A 458 -9.92 -6.33 8.48
CA ALA A 458 -9.65 -5.33 7.44
C ALA A 458 -9.53 -3.91 7.99
N LEU A 459 -10.15 -3.60 9.13
CA LEU A 459 -9.98 -2.32 9.85
C LEU A 459 -8.56 -2.17 10.47
N ASN A 460 -7.73 -3.22 10.39
CA ASN A 460 -6.45 -3.33 11.06
C ASN A 460 -5.21 -3.21 10.15
N GLN A 461 -5.37 -3.02 8.82
CA GLN A 461 -4.22 -2.74 7.96
C GLN A 461 -3.84 -1.26 8.06
N LEU A 462 -3.07 -0.95 9.11
CA LEU A 462 -2.38 0.33 9.28
C LEU A 462 -1.48 0.57 8.06
N HIS A 463 -1.88 1.48 7.19
CA HIS A 463 -1.09 1.86 6.02
C HIS A 463 0.09 2.77 6.42
N ASP A 464 1.25 2.51 5.82
CA ASP A 464 2.49 3.26 6.02
C ASP A 464 2.45 4.53 5.14
N GLU A 465 1.94 5.63 5.71
CA GLU A 465 1.85 6.96 5.08
C GLU A 465 3.22 7.63 5.00
N MET A 466 4.13 7.28 5.92
CA MET A 466 5.48 7.82 5.94
C MET A 466 6.43 7.14 4.94
N ALA A 467 6.13 5.93 4.47
CA ALA A 467 6.91 5.24 3.43
C ALA A 467 7.26 6.11 2.21
N PRO A 468 6.31 6.75 1.52
CA PRO A 468 6.64 7.58 0.35
C PRO A 468 7.53 8.77 0.71
N ILE A 469 7.30 9.41 1.85
CA ILE A 469 8.09 10.58 2.29
C ILE A 469 9.49 10.15 2.73
N ALA A 470 9.62 8.99 3.39
CA ALA A 470 10.91 8.41 3.75
C ALA A 470 11.75 8.09 2.50
N PHE A 471 11.12 7.56 1.46
CA PHE A 471 11.80 7.34 0.18
C PHE A 471 12.25 8.65 -0.49
N ILE A 472 11.43 9.70 -0.45
CA ILE A 472 11.81 11.06 -0.90
C ILE A 472 13.03 11.57 -0.12
N ALA A 473 13.12 11.27 1.18
CA ALA A 473 14.24 11.69 2.03
C ALA A 473 15.55 10.93 1.75
N GLU A 474 15.47 9.65 1.37
CA GLU A 474 16.62 8.82 1.01
C GLU A 474 17.18 9.17 -0.38
N SER A 475 16.32 9.61 -1.31
CA SER A 475 16.73 9.98 -2.67
C SER A 475 17.45 11.33 -2.72
N LYS A 476 18.64 11.36 -3.31
CA LYS A 476 19.43 12.60 -3.51
C LYS A 476 18.75 13.61 -4.44
N GLU A 477 17.96 13.12 -5.40
CA GLU A 477 17.27 13.94 -6.40
C GLU A 477 16.00 14.54 -5.81
N MET A 478 15.20 13.77 -5.09
CA MET A 478 13.90 14.21 -4.56
C MET A 478 13.95 14.89 -3.19
N ARG A 479 15.06 14.80 -2.44
CA ARG A 479 15.14 15.37 -1.08
C ARG A 479 14.75 16.84 -0.99
N HIS A 480 14.97 17.64 -2.03
CA HIS A 480 14.56 19.06 -2.04
C HIS A 480 13.03 19.22 -1.91
N LEU A 481 12.23 18.25 -2.38
CA LEU A 481 10.77 18.24 -2.24
C LEU A 481 10.32 18.14 -0.77
N LEU A 482 11.16 17.69 0.17
CA LEU A 482 10.83 17.74 1.60
C LEU A 482 10.59 19.17 2.11
N GLN A 483 11.18 20.16 1.43
CA GLN A 483 11.00 21.58 1.73
C GLN A 483 9.71 22.16 1.15
N HIS A 484 9.04 21.42 0.25
CA HIS A 484 7.78 21.81 -0.36
C HIS A 484 6.69 21.99 0.71
N PRO A 485 5.87 23.05 0.66
CA PRO A 485 4.86 23.36 1.67
C PRO A 485 3.87 22.22 1.97
N LEU A 486 3.52 21.39 0.98
CA LEU A 486 2.69 20.18 1.17
C LEU A 486 3.34 19.19 2.15
N ILE A 487 4.57 18.73 1.86
CA ILE A 487 5.26 17.76 2.71
C ILE A 487 5.67 18.40 4.03
N SER A 488 6.13 19.65 4.00
CA SER A 488 6.56 20.37 5.21
C SER A 488 5.41 20.58 6.20
N SER A 489 4.21 20.95 5.72
CA SER A 489 3.01 21.06 6.56
C SER A 489 2.58 19.71 7.13
N PHE A 490 2.60 18.65 6.31
CA PHE A 490 2.29 17.28 6.76
C PHE A 490 3.25 16.81 7.86
N LEU A 491 4.56 16.96 7.64
CA LEU A 491 5.60 16.66 8.63
C LEU A 491 5.43 17.51 9.88
N PHE A 492 5.10 18.81 9.75
CA PHE A 492 4.87 19.69 10.90
C PHE A 492 3.72 19.20 11.78
N LEU A 493 2.59 18.81 11.18
CA LEU A 493 1.42 18.30 11.92
C LEU A 493 1.73 17.01 12.67
N LYS A 494 2.34 16.02 12.00
CA LYS A 494 2.76 14.76 12.65
C LYS A 494 3.81 15.00 13.73
N TRP A 495 4.81 15.83 13.43
CA TRP A 495 5.89 16.17 14.36
C TRP A 495 5.38 16.91 15.59
N HIS A 496 4.44 17.86 15.45
CA HIS A 496 3.88 18.60 16.58
C HIS A 496 3.21 17.65 17.59
N ARG A 497 2.50 16.62 17.14
CA ARG A 497 1.91 15.61 18.03
C ARG A 497 2.99 14.75 18.71
N LEU A 498 3.95 14.26 17.92
CA LEU A 498 5.06 13.46 18.45
C LEU A 498 5.96 14.25 19.41
N SER A 499 6.09 15.57 19.20
CA SER A 499 6.93 16.49 19.98
C SER A 499 6.59 16.48 21.46
N VAL A 500 5.33 16.23 21.83
CA VAL A 500 4.88 16.14 23.22
C VAL A 500 5.61 15.03 23.97
N ILE A 501 5.87 13.89 23.31
CA ILE A 501 6.62 12.77 23.91
C ILE A 501 8.06 13.20 24.18
N PHE A 502 8.68 13.94 23.25
CA PHE A 502 10.03 14.46 23.42
C PHE A 502 10.13 15.48 24.56
N TYR A 503 9.15 16.39 24.70
CA TYR A 503 9.12 17.34 25.81
C TYR A 503 8.89 16.65 27.17
N LEU A 504 8.05 15.62 27.22
CA LEU A 504 7.85 14.83 28.44
C LEU A 504 9.14 14.07 28.83
N ASN A 505 9.79 13.43 27.85
CA ASN A 505 11.07 12.75 28.05
C ASN A 505 12.15 13.74 28.51
N PHE A 506 12.21 14.94 27.91
CA PHE A 506 13.11 16.01 28.34
C PHE A 506 12.83 16.43 29.78
N LEU A 507 11.57 16.65 30.16
CA LEU A 507 11.21 17.02 31.53
C LEU A 507 11.64 15.95 32.55
N ILE A 508 11.34 14.67 32.29
CA ILE A 508 11.72 13.57 33.17
C ILE A 508 13.25 13.46 33.28
N TYR A 509 13.96 13.60 32.17
CA TYR A 509 15.42 13.57 32.16
C TYR A 509 16.04 14.77 32.88
N SER A 510 15.49 15.99 32.72
CA SER A 510 15.92 17.17 33.48
C SER A 510 15.77 16.97 34.98
N LEU A 511 14.65 16.37 35.43
CA LEU A 511 14.45 16.03 36.84
C LEU A 511 15.48 14.99 37.32
N PHE A 512 15.77 13.97 36.50
CA PHE A 512 16.83 13.01 36.79
C PHE A 512 18.20 13.68 36.92
N THR A 513 18.63 14.47 35.93
CA THR A 513 19.90 15.21 35.93
C THR A 513 20.04 16.10 37.16
N ALA A 514 19.01 16.88 37.49
CA ALA A 514 19.02 17.71 38.69
C ALA A 514 19.13 16.85 39.97
N SER A 515 18.40 15.73 40.04
CA SER A 515 18.42 14.84 41.20
C SER A 515 19.77 14.17 41.42
N ILE A 516 20.40 13.62 40.38
CA ILE A 516 21.65 12.85 40.50
C ILE A 516 22.83 13.76 40.80
N ILE A 517 22.88 14.95 40.19
CA ILE A 517 23.90 15.95 40.48
C ILE A 517 23.76 16.43 41.93
N THR A 518 22.55 16.78 42.37
CA THR A 518 22.29 17.25 43.74
C THR A 518 22.60 16.17 44.77
N TYR A 519 22.16 14.92 44.53
CA TYR A 519 22.47 13.78 45.38
C TYR A 519 23.97 13.56 45.51
N THR A 520 24.70 13.57 44.39
CA THR A 520 26.15 13.38 44.37
C THR A 520 26.86 14.48 45.16
N LEU A 521 26.50 15.74 44.96
CA LEU A 521 27.07 16.87 45.70
C LEU A 521 26.79 16.76 47.21
N LEU A 522 25.56 16.45 47.62
CA LEU A 522 25.20 16.30 49.04
C LEU A 522 25.88 15.10 49.71
N LYS A 523 26.10 14.01 48.96
CA LYS A 523 26.81 12.81 49.42
C LYS A 523 28.29 13.11 49.73
N PHE A 524 28.98 13.89 48.89
CA PHE A 524 30.39 14.21 49.07
C PHE A 524 30.66 15.45 49.94
N HIS A 525 29.69 16.35 50.07
CA HIS A 525 29.79 17.53 50.95
C HIS A 525 29.46 17.21 52.42
N GLU A 526 29.23 15.94 52.77
CA GLU A 526 28.90 15.47 54.14
C GLU A 526 27.83 16.34 54.83
N SER A 527 26.79 16.74 54.09
CA SER A 527 25.74 17.62 54.63
C SER A 527 24.93 16.94 55.75
N ASP A 528 24.69 17.66 56.85
CA ASP A 528 23.93 17.16 58.02
C ASP A 528 22.45 16.81 57.72
N GLN A 529 21.93 17.25 56.58
CA GLN A 529 20.54 17.08 56.18
C GLN A 529 20.27 15.71 55.53
N ARG A 530 20.35 14.64 56.33
CA ARG A 530 20.14 13.24 55.88
C ARG A 530 18.84 13.00 55.12
N ALA A 531 17.76 13.72 55.48
CA ALA A 531 16.46 13.58 54.83
C ALA A 531 16.45 14.08 53.38
N LEU A 532 17.15 15.17 53.07
CA LEU A 532 17.23 15.72 51.71
C LEU A 532 18.09 14.81 50.81
N THR A 533 19.21 14.30 51.33
CA THR A 533 20.06 13.35 50.61
C THR A 533 19.30 12.07 50.28
N ALA A 534 18.52 11.53 51.23
CA ALA A 534 17.68 10.36 51.01
C ALA A 534 16.57 10.61 49.97
N PHE A 535 15.92 11.79 50.01
CA PHE A 535 14.89 12.18 49.05
C PHE A 535 15.42 12.25 47.61
N PHE A 536 16.55 12.96 47.39
CA PHE A 536 17.17 13.04 46.07
C PHE A 536 17.74 11.69 45.60
N GLY A 537 18.26 10.87 46.52
CA GLY A 537 18.68 9.50 46.21
C GLY A 537 17.53 8.62 45.72
N LEU A 538 16.35 8.69 46.36
CA LEU A 538 15.16 7.97 45.91
C LEU A 538 14.67 8.46 44.54
N LEU A 539 14.70 9.78 44.31
CA LEU A 539 14.36 10.37 43.01
C LEU A 539 15.35 9.95 41.91
N SER A 540 16.64 9.84 42.23
CA SER A 540 17.67 9.33 41.32
C SER A 540 17.45 7.85 40.99
N TRP A 541 17.10 7.00 41.96
CA TRP A 541 16.75 5.59 41.71
C TRP A 541 15.51 5.43 40.83
N LEU A 542 14.48 6.28 41.02
CA LEU A 542 13.32 6.34 40.12
C LEU A 542 13.73 6.73 38.69
N GLY A 543 14.63 7.71 38.55
CA GLY A 543 15.18 8.12 37.25
C GLY A 543 16.00 7.02 36.57
N ILE A 544 16.85 6.30 37.32
CA ILE A 544 17.61 5.14 36.83
C ILE A 544 16.66 4.04 36.35
N SER A 545 15.62 3.73 37.13
CA SER A 545 14.60 2.75 36.75
C SER A 545 13.90 3.13 35.44
N TYR A 546 13.54 4.40 35.29
CA TYR A 546 12.98 4.92 34.04
C TYR A 546 13.93 4.76 32.85
N LEU A 547 15.22 5.10 33.01
CA LEU A 547 16.22 4.94 31.95
C LEU A 547 16.40 3.47 31.56
N ILE A 548 16.43 2.54 32.52
CA ILE A 548 16.51 1.10 32.25
C ILE A 548 15.31 0.65 31.41
N ILE A 549 14.08 1.02 31.80
CA ILE A 549 12.87 0.65 31.06
C ILE A 549 12.92 1.20 29.63
N ARG A 550 13.28 2.48 29.47
CA ARG A 550 13.45 3.14 28.17
C ARG A 550 14.48 2.41 27.31
N GLU A 551 15.61 2.03 27.89
CA GLU A 551 16.70 1.36 27.18
C GLU A 551 16.35 -0.06 26.76
N CYS A 552 15.67 -0.81 27.64
CA CYS A 552 15.14 -2.13 27.32
C CYS A 552 14.15 -2.06 26.14
N ILE A 553 13.25 -1.05 26.13
CA ILE A 553 12.36 -0.83 24.99
C ILE A 553 13.19 -0.57 23.73
N GLN A 554 14.12 0.37 23.75
CA GLN A 554 14.95 0.71 22.58
C GLN A 554 15.74 -0.49 22.01
N TRP A 555 16.29 -1.33 22.90
CA TRP A 555 17.02 -2.54 22.54
C TRP A 555 16.14 -3.59 21.87
N ILE A 556 14.94 -3.87 22.42
CA ILE A 556 13.98 -4.82 21.81
C ILE A 556 13.57 -4.36 20.41
N MET A 557 13.43 -3.05 20.22
CA MET A 557 12.97 -2.47 18.97
C MET A 557 14.01 -2.53 17.84
N SER A 558 15.32 -2.53 18.14
CA SER A 558 16.36 -2.45 17.11
C SER A 558 17.73 -3.04 17.50
N PRO A 559 17.81 -4.35 17.83
CA PRO A 559 18.98 -4.93 18.50
C PRO A 559 20.29 -4.84 17.69
N VAL A 560 20.24 -4.98 16.36
CA VAL A 560 21.46 -4.98 15.52
C VAL A 560 22.02 -3.56 15.36
N ARG A 561 21.17 -2.56 15.12
CA ARG A 561 21.61 -1.16 14.97
C ARG A 561 22.03 -0.57 16.32
N TYR A 562 21.46 -1.08 17.40
CA TYR A 562 21.71 -0.61 18.75
C TYR A 562 23.19 -0.64 19.13
N PHE A 563 23.88 -1.76 18.86
CA PHE A 563 25.30 -1.92 19.23
C PHE A 563 26.27 -1.05 18.42
N TRP A 564 25.83 -0.48 17.30
CA TRP A 564 26.66 0.37 16.46
C TRP A 564 26.47 1.87 16.75
N SER A 565 25.52 2.26 17.60
CA SER A 565 25.29 3.66 17.95
C SER A 565 26.09 4.10 19.17
N ILE A 566 26.97 5.09 19.00
CA ILE A 566 27.76 5.68 20.09
C ILE A 566 26.85 6.26 21.19
N THR A 567 25.71 6.85 20.83
CA THR A 567 24.77 7.41 21.81
C THR A 567 24.22 6.36 22.76
N ASN A 568 23.93 5.15 22.25
CA ASN A 568 23.35 4.09 23.07
C ASN A 568 24.40 3.50 24.02
N ILE A 569 25.66 3.43 23.56
CA ILE A 569 26.80 3.03 24.39
C ILE A 569 27.00 4.05 25.53
N MET A 570 26.90 5.34 25.23
CA MET A 570 26.97 6.40 26.25
C MET A 570 25.78 6.35 27.23
N GLU A 571 24.55 6.09 26.77
CA GLU A 571 23.37 5.89 27.62
C GLU A 571 23.54 4.68 28.56
N VAL A 572 24.08 3.55 28.07
CA VAL A 572 24.38 2.37 28.92
C VAL A 572 25.50 2.68 29.92
N ALA A 573 26.56 3.36 29.49
CA ALA A 573 27.63 3.80 30.38
C ALA A 573 27.09 4.75 31.47
N LEU A 574 26.15 5.62 31.13
CA LEU A 574 25.49 6.50 32.09
C LEU A 574 24.70 5.73 33.13
N ILE A 575 23.91 4.73 32.71
CA ILE A 575 23.13 3.89 33.63
C ILE A 575 24.07 3.14 34.59
N THR A 576 25.13 2.52 34.08
CA THR A 576 26.07 1.76 34.92
C THR A 576 26.81 2.66 35.92
N LEU A 577 27.37 3.79 35.47
CA LEU A 577 28.04 4.75 36.33
C LEU A 577 27.11 5.38 37.38
N SER A 578 25.85 5.64 37.01
CA SER A 578 24.84 6.16 37.94
C SER A 578 24.47 5.16 39.03
N ILE A 579 24.33 3.86 38.67
CA ILE A 579 24.09 2.78 39.63
C ILE A 579 25.27 2.68 40.60
N PHE A 580 26.51 2.64 40.11
CA PHE A 580 27.69 2.54 40.97
C PHE A 580 27.87 3.77 41.89
N THR A 581 27.48 4.97 41.43
CA THR A 581 27.53 6.20 42.25
C THR A 581 26.45 6.20 43.35
N CYS A 582 25.26 5.64 43.04
CA CYS A 582 24.16 5.53 43.99
C CYS A 582 24.34 4.38 44.99
N MET A 583 24.94 3.26 44.57
CA MET A 583 25.23 2.15 45.44
C MET A 583 26.33 2.51 46.46
N GLU A 584 26.12 2.09 47.70
CA GLU A 584 27.10 2.21 48.77
C GLU A 584 28.08 1.03 48.65
N SER A 585 28.95 1.10 47.64
CA SER A 585 29.97 0.07 47.38
C SER A 585 31.19 0.27 48.29
N SER A 586 31.85 -0.83 48.69
CA SER A 586 33.08 -0.89 49.48
C SER A 586 34.34 -0.40 48.74
N PHE A 587 34.20 0.47 47.74
CA PHE A 587 35.33 1.08 47.03
C PHE A 587 35.99 2.18 47.88
N ASP A 588 37.29 2.41 47.64
CA ASP A 588 38.02 3.52 48.25
C ASP A 588 37.36 4.88 47.96
N LYS A 589 37.43 5.79 48.93
CA LYS A 589 36.83 7.15 48.84
C LYS A 589 37.30 7.90 47.59
N GLU A 590 38.56 7.73 47.18
CA GLU A 590 39.12 8.36 45.98
C GLU A 590 38.50 7.79 44.69
N THR A 591 38.33 6.48 44.59
CA THR A 591 37.67 5.85 43.43
C THR A 591 36.21 6.27 43.33
N GLN A 592 35.51 6.40 44.46
CA GLN A 592 34.13 6.91 44.48
C GLN A 592 34.04 8.36 43.99
N ARG A 593 35.00 9.23 44.37
CA ARG A 593 35.08 10.61 43.87
C ARG A 593 35.29 10.67 42.37
N VAL A 594 36.25 9.88 41.85
CA VAL A 594 36.53 9.81 40.42
C VAL A 594 35.29 9.34 39.65
N LEU A 595 34.63 8.29 40.12
CA LEU A 595 33.40 7.76 39.54
C LEU A 595 32.27 8.81 39.50
N ALA A 596 32.11 9.57 40.58
CA ALA A 596 31.13 10.63 40.68
C ALA A 596 31.39 11.77 39.67
N VAL A 597 32.65 12.17 39.49
CA VAL A 597 33.04 13.18 38.49
C VAL A 597 32.71 12.70 37.08
N PHE A 598 33.05 11.46 36.74
CA PHE A 598 32.69 10.88 35.45
C PHE A 598 31.18 10.79 35.24
N THR A 599 30.42 10.46 36.28
CA THR A 599 28.95 10.44 36.23
C THR A 599 28.40 11.83 35.95
N ILE A 600 28.86 12.88 36.65
CA ILE A 600 28.41 14.26 36.41
C ILE A 600 28.75 14.73 35.00
N LEU A 601 29.97 14.45 34.53
CA LEU A 601 30.41 14.82 33.18
C LEU A 601 29.57 14.13 32.09
N LEU A 602 29.32 12.83 32.25
CA LEU A 602 28.54 12.06 31.29
C LEU A 602 27.05 12.45 31.32
N VAL A 603 26.45 12.64 32.50
CA VAL A 603 25.08 13.19 32.65
C VAL A 603 24.97 14.54 31.93
N SER A 604 25.96 15.41 32.09
CA SER A 604 25.95 16.75 31.49
C SER A 604 26.08 16.70 29.97
N MET A 605 26.95 15.82 29.45
CA MET A 605 27.10 15.61 28.01
C MET A 605 25.82 15.05 27.37
N GLU A 606 25.20 14.05 27.99
CA GLU A 606 23.95 13.48 27.53
C GLU A 606 22.78 14.47 27.62
N PHE A 607 22.73 15.27 28.69
CA PHE A 607 21.76 16.35 28.80
C PHE A 607 21.89 17.35 27.64
N CYS A 608 23.11 17.74 27.29
CA CYS A 608 23.37 18.60 26.13
C CYS A 608 22.89 17.94 24.82
N LEU A 609 23.21 16.66 24.58
CA LEU A 609 22.74 15.95 23.38
C LEU A 609 21.21 15.85 23.33
N LEU A 610 20.57 15.63 24.48
CA LEU A 610 19.11 15.58 24.59
C LEU A 610 18.46 16.93 24.29
N VAL A 611 19.03 18.04 24.76
CA VAL A 611 18.59 19.40 24.39
C VAL A 611 18.60 19.58 22.87
N GLY A 612 19.61 19.05 22.19
CA GLY A 612 19.69 19.08 20.73
C GLY A 612 18.68 18.20 20.00
N SER A 613 18.14 17.17 20.67
CA SER A 613 17.06 16.34 20.15
C SER A 613 15.67 16.98 20.27
N LEU A 614 15.57 18.10 21.01
CA LEU A 614 14.30 18.80 21.18
C LEU A 614 13.75 19.26 19.83
N PRO A 615 12.42 19.24 19.67
CA PRO A 615 11.73 19.56 18.43
C PRO A 615 11.72 21.06 18.08
N VAL A 616 12.69 21.83 18.59
CA VAL A 616 12.86 23.26 18.36
C VAL A 616 13.93 23.45 17.28
N LEU A 617 13.52 23.94 16.11
CA LEU A 617 14.37 24.02 14.92
C LEU A 617 15.71 24.74 15.21
N SER A 618 15.68 25.89 15.89
CA SER A 618 16.89 26.66 16.21
C SER A 618 17.87 25.84 17.04
N ILE A 619 17.41 25.25 18.14
CA ILE A 619 18.25 24.47 19.07
C ILE A 619 18.83 23.23 18.36
N SER A 620 18.01 22.50 17.62
CA SER A 620 18.47 21.31 16.88
C SER A 620 19.54 21.65 15.84
N THR A 621 19.44 22.80 15.17
CA THR A 621 20.48 23.23 14.22
C THR A 621 21.79 23.58 14.91
N HIS A 622 21.75 24.25 16.07
CA HIS A 622 22.96 24.56 16.83
C HIS A 622 23.65 23.31 17.36
N MET A 623 22.91 22.31 17.82
CA MET A 623 23.51 21.04 18.23
C MET A 623 24.11 20.27 17.06
N LEU A 624 23.41 20.21 15.92
CA LEU A 624 23.92 19.54 14.73
C LEU A 624 25.25 20.19 14.28
N MET A 625 25.32 21.52 14.30
CA MET A 625 26.56 22.24 14.02
C MET A 625 27.67 21.89 15.03
N LEU A 626 27.37 21.88 16.34
CA LEU A 626 28.36 21.53 17.37
C LEU A 626 28.93 20.11 17.15
N ARG A 627 28.07 19.12 16.92
CA ARG A 627 28.49 17.73 16.69
C ARG A 627 29.40 17.60 15.48
N GLU A 628 29.03 18.22 14.37
CA GLU A 628 29.83 18.16 13.14
C GLU A 628 31.13 18.95 13.26
N VAL A 629 31.13 20.10 13.94
CA VAL A 629 32.34 20.87 14.27
C VAL A 629 33.29 20.04 15.11
N SER A 630 32.80 19.39 16.17
CA SER A 630 33.63 18.50 17.00
C SER A 630 34.20 17.35 16.20
N ASN A 631 33.41 16.76 15.29
CA ASN A 631 33.86 15.66 14.43
C ASN A 631 34.90 16.12 13.38
N SER A 632 34.69 17.27 12.75
CA SER A 632 35.62 17.88 11.80
C SER A 632 36.92 18.25 12.49
N PHE A 633 36.84 18.92 13.64
CA PHE A 633 37.99 19.23 14.48
C PHE A 633 38.76 17.96 14.88
N LEU A 634 38.08 16.91 15.36
CA LEU A 634 38.74 15.67 15.78
C LEU A 634 39.42 14.95 14.60
N LYS A 635 38.79 14.91 13.42
CA LYS A 635 39.37 14.34 12.20
C LYS A 635 40.62 15.12 11.77
N SER A 636 40.52 16.45 11.70
CA SER A 636 41.65 17.30 11.33
C SER A 636 42.77 17.23 12.37
N PHE A 637 42.44 17.29 13.66
CA PHE A 637 43.39 17.16 14.76
C PHE A 637 44.12 15.82 14.74
N THR A 638 43.43 14.70 14.45
CA THR A 638 44.06 13.38 14.34
C THR A 638 45.12 13.32 13.21
N LEU A 639 44.90 14.03 12.10
CA LEU A 639 45.90 14.13 11.03
C LEU A 639 47.13 14.93 11.48
N TYR A 640 46.93 16.02 12.21
CA TYR A 640 48.00 16.92 12.66
C TYR A 640 48.61 16.55 14.02
N SER A 641 48.07 15.57 14.73
CA SER A 641 48.57 15.12 16.03
C SER A 641 49.99 14.56 15.93
N ILE A 642 50.42 14.11 14.73
CA ILE A 642 51.80 13.71 14.47
C ILE A 642 52.78 14.85 14.78
N PHE A 643 52.46 16.09 14.41
CA PHE A 643 53.31 17.24 14.72
C PHE A 643 53.31 17.57 16.21
N VAL A 644 52.15 17.45 16.88
CA VAL A 644 52.03 17.64 18.33
C VAL A 644 52.91 16.62 19.07
N LEU A 645 52.87 15.35 18.65
CA LEU A 645 53.71 14.29 19.21
C LEU A 645 55.20 14.54 18.94
N THR A 646 55.58 14.96 17.73
CA THR A 646 56.98 15.26 17.40
C THR A 646 57.53 16.41 18.25
N PHE A 647 56.82 17.54 18.34
CA PHE A 647 57.25 18.66 19.17
C PHE A 647 57.24 18.32 20.67
N SER A 648 56.30 17.49 21.12
CA SER A 648 56.29 16.97 22.49
C SER A 648 57.53 16.14 22.81
N LEU A 649 57.95 15.26 21.90
CA LEU A 649 59.19 14.49 22.05
C LEU A 649 60.43 15.39 21.99
N CYS A 650 60.43 16.42 21.12
CA CYS A 650 61.50 17.41 21.09
C CYS A 650 61.62 18.15 22.43
N PHE A 651 60.51 18.59 23.03
CA PHE A 651 60.50 19.25 24.32
C PHE A 651 60.89 18.32 25.46
N TYR A 652 60.48 17.05 25.42
CA TYR A 652 60.94 16.01 26.35
C TYR A 652 62.47 15.85 26.31
N ILE A 653 63.06 15.76 25.11
CA ILE A 653 64.53 15.60 24.98
C ILE A 653 65.27 16.88 25.40
N LEU A 654 64.73 18.05 25.06
CA LEU A 654 65.40 19.33 25.22
C LEU A 654 65.27 19.90 26.65
N PHE A 655 64.11 19.73 27.27
CA PHE A 655 63.76 20.30 28.57
C PHE A 655 63.48 19.24 29.65
N GLY A 656 63.53 17.94 29.33
CA GLY A 656 63.28 16.85 30.28
C GLY A 656 64.47 16.44 31.15
N LYS A 657 65.57 17.20 31.15
CA LYS A 657 66.70 16.93 32.05
C LYS A 657 66.27 17.15 33.50
N SER A 658 66.30 16.09 34.30
CA SER A 658 66.19 16.20 35.76
C SER A 658 67.40 16.96 36.29
N VAL A 659 67.17 17.98 37.11
CA VAL A 659 68.20 18.59 37.94
C VAL A 659 68.80 17.49 38.83
N GLY A 660 69.94 16.92 38.43
CA GLY A 660 70.49 15.76 39.09
C GLY A 660 71.95 15.40 38.77
N GLU A 661 72.70 16.23 38.02
CA GLU A 661 74.10 15.90 37.67
C GLU A 661 75.12 17.05 37.78
N ASP A 662 74.83 18.13 38.51
CA ASP A 662 75.83 19.19 38.78
C ASP A 662 76.06 19.43 40.28
N GLN A 663 76.42 18.38 41.04
CA GLN A 663 77.23 18.53 42.27
C GLN A 663 78.15 17.32 42.48
N SER A 664 79.19 17.21 41.64
CA SER A 664 80.43 16.54 42.04
C SER A 664 81.58 17.54 41.94
N LYS A 665 81.82 18.29 43.03
CA LYS A 665 83.15 18.83 43.44
C LYS A 665 83.01 19.67 44.71
N SER A 666 83.45 19.09 45.83
CA SER A 666 84.30 19.66 46.89
C SER A 666 83.86 19.22 48.29
N ALA A 667 84.86 18.82 49.07
CA ALA A 667 84.75 18.15 50.36
C ALA A 667 84.62 19.13 51.53
N ALA A 668 83.78 18.80 52.52
CA ALA A 668 84.01 18.88 53.98
C ALA A 668 82.66 18.85 54.77
N PRO A 669 82.63 18.35 56.02
CA PRO A 669 81.40 18.15 56.78
C PRO A 669 81.03 19.34 57.70
N GLY A 670 79.74 19.70 57.75
CA GLY A 670 79.16 20.65 58.71
C GLY A 670 77.65 20.39 58.92
N PRO A 671 77.08 20.71 60.10
CA PRO A 671 75.83 20.12 60.63
C PRO A 671 74.54 20.83 60.14
N PRO A 672 73.34 20.30 60.46
CA PRO A 672 72.18 20.26 59.56
C PRO A 672 71.33 21.54 59.60
N LEU A 673 70.85 21.98 58.44
CA LEU A 673 69.79 22.98 58.32
C LEU A 673 68.74 22.51 57.31
N GLU A 674 67.54 22.28 57.87
CA GLU A 674 66.22 22.40 57.26
C GLU A 674 66.01 21.78 55.87
N LYS A 675 65.46 20.56 55.87
CA LYS A 675 64.64 20.08 54.75
C LYS A 675 63.43 21.00 54.64
N LYS A 676 63.50 21.99 53.74
CA LYS A 676 62.28 22.60 53.18
C LYS A 676 61.64 21.59 52.24
N GLU A 677 60.35 21.43 52.44
CA GLU A 677 59.43 20.66 51.62
C GLU A 677 59.53 21.13 50.16
N GLU A 678 60.16 20.34 49.29
CA GLU A 678 60.12 20.48 47.84
C GLU A 678 59.23 19.37 47.27
N ASP A 679 57.92 19.45 47.49
CA ASP A 679 56.91 18.57 46.87
C ASP A 679 55.96 19.33 45.93
N GLU A 680 56.31 20.56 45.52
CA GLU A 680 55.54 21.31 44.53
C GLU A 680 56.41 21.65 43.31
N GLN A 681 56.36 20.82 42.26
CA GLN A 681 56.46 21.20 40.82
C GLN A 681 56.60 20.01 39.83
N GLY A 682 55.90 18.89 40.07
CA GLY A 682 55.93 17.74 39.14
C GLY A 682 55.39 18.04 37.73
N PHE A 683 54.46 18.98 37.58
CA PHE A 683 53.84 19.30 36.27
C PHE A 683 54.65 20.30 35.43
N ASN A 684 55.60 21.01 36.05
CA ASN A 684 56.35 22.07 35.36
C ASN A 684 57.53 21.55 34.55
N THR A 685 57.91 20.29 34.73
CA THR A 685 59.11 19.72 34.11
C THR A 685 58.73 18.75 32.99
N PHE A 686 59.41 18.83 31.85
CA PHE A 686 59.18 17.93 30.70
C PHE A 686 59.78 16.52 30.93
N THR A 687 59.82 16.05 32.17
CA THR A 687 60.60 14.87 32.60
C THR A 687 59.92 13.55 32.29
N LYS A 688 58.59 13.52 32.18
CA LYS A 688 57.86 12.31 31.75
C LYS A 688 57.22 12.53 30.39
N PRO A 689 57.21 11.51 29.50
CA PRO A 689 56.69 11.66 28.14
C PRO A 689 55.19 11.99 28.11
N ILE A 690 54.39 11.45 29.05
CA ILE A 690 52.95 11.73 29.14
C ILE A 690 52.69 13.16 29.64
N GLU A 691 53.45 13.62 30.64
CA GLU A 691 53.34 14.99 31.18
C GLU A 691 53.79 16.02 30.14
N ALA A 692 54.90 15.73 29.43
CA ALA A 692 55.37 16.55 28.32
C ALA A 692 54.34 16.65 27.18
N LEU A 693 53.63 15.55 26.87
CA LEU A 693 52.56 15.55 25.87
C LEU A 693 51.38 16.41 26.30
N ILE A 694 50.90 16.26 27.54
CA ILE A 694 49.81 17.07 28.09
C ILE A 694 50.21 18.55 28.09
N LYS A 695 51.42 18.87 28.56
CA LYS A 695 51.94 20.25 28.55
C LYS A 695 52.04 20.81 27.13
N THR A 696 52.48 20.02 26.16
CA THR A 696 52.53 20.44 24.74
C THR A 696 51.13 20.69 24.16
N ILE A 697 50.13 19.89 24.53
CA ILE A 697 48.73 20.10 24.12
C ILE A 697 48.16 21.37 24.75
N VAL A 698 48.47 21.65 26.03
CA VAL A 698 48.09 22.92 26.67
C VAL A 698 48.79 24.10 25.99
N MET A 699 50.06 23.98 25.63
CA MET A 699 50.79 25.04 24.92
C MET A 699 50.27 25.25 23.48
N LEU A 700 49.66 24.24 22.85
CA LEU A 700 49.02 24.36 21.53
C LEU A 700 47.83 25.32 21.55
N THR A 701 47.08 25.38 22.66
CA THR A 701 45.92 26.29 22.80
C THR A 701 46.34 27.76 23.00
N GLY A 702 47.64 28.03 23.16
CA GLY A 702 48.21 29.35 23.35
C GLY A 702 48.49 29.71 24.81
N GLU A 703 48.28 28.78 25.75
CA GLU A 703 48.67 28.95 27.15
C GLU A 703 50.17 28.64 27.31
N PHE A 704 51.00 29.69 27.27
CA PHE A 704 52.44 29.58 27.46
C PHE A 704 52.83 29.92 28.89
N ASP A 705 53.20 28.91 29.68
CA ASP A 705 53.92 29.15 30.94
C ASP A 705 55.42 29.34 30.67
N ALA A 706 55.75 30.47 30.03
CA ALA A 706 57.11 30.81 29.64
C ALA A 706 58.07 30.98 30.83
N GLY A 707 57.54 31.19 32.05
CA GLY A 707 58.32 31.28 33.27
C GLY A 707 58.89 29.94 33.76
N SER A 708 58.28 28.81 33.36
CA SER A 708 58.72 27.46 33.74
C SER A 708 59.73 26.82 32.78
N ILE A 709 60.02 27.45 31.64
CA ILE A 709 60.90 26.89 30.61
C ILE A 709 62.29 27.52 30.72
N GLN A 710 63.28 26.72 31.14
CA GLN A 710 64.67 27.18 31.22
C GLN A 710 65.33 27.12 29.82
N PHE A 711 65.42 28.27 29.16
CA PHE A 711 66.07 28.39 27.85
C PHE A 711 67.59 28.51 27.99
N THR A 712 68.30 27.39 27.85
CA THR A 712 69.76 27.31 28.07
C THR A 712 70.59 27.61 26.82
N SER A 713 70.03 27.52 25.62
CA SER A 713 70.77 27.69 24.35
C SER A 713 69.94 28.36 23.27
N ILE A 714 70.59 29.00 22.29
CA ILE A 714 69.95 29.62 21.11
C ILE A 714 69.05 28.61 20.37
N TYR A 715 69.45 27.34 20.32
CA TYR A 715 68.65 26.28 19.71
C TYR A 715 67.32 26.03 20.44
N THR A 716 67.29 26.23 21.77
CA THR A 716 66.05 26.09 22.56
C THR A 716 65.05 27.19 22.25
N TYR A 717 65.52 28.42 22.09
CA TYR A 717 64.70 29.55 21.63
C TYR A 717 64.18 29.35 20.22
N LEU A 718 65.02 28.84 19.30
CA LEU A 718 64.65 28.63 17.91
C LEU A 718 63.58 27.53 17.75
N ILE A 719 63.75 26.39 18.43
CA ILE A 719 62.75 25.30 18.39
C ILE A 719 61.44 25.73 19.04
N PHE A 720 61.49 26.48 20.14
CA PHE A 720 60.29 27.04 20.77
C PHE A 720 59.59 28.07 19.88
N LEU A 721 60.33 28.96 19.21
CA LEU A 721 59.79 29.91 18.25
C LEU A 721 59.13 29.18 17.06
N LEU A 722 59.76 28.13 16.56
CA LEU A 722 59.21 27.27 15.50
C LEU A 722 57.87 26.66 15.93
N PHE A 723 57.80 26.16 17.18
CA PHE A 723 56.56 25.65 17.75
C PHE A 723 55.47 26.72 17.81
N VAL A 724 55.77 27.93 18.31
CA VAL A 724 54.78 29.01 18.40
C VAL A 724 54.22 29.37 17.01
N ILE A 725 55.08 29.48 16.00
CA ILE A 725 54.67 29.83 14.63
C ILE A 725 53.83 28.70 14.02
N PHE A 726 54.35 27.47 13.99
CA PHE A 726 53.69 26.38 13.27
C PHE A 726 52.52 25.77 14.03
N MET A 727 52.64 25.58 15.33
CA MET A 727 51.63 24.89 16.14
C MET A 727 50.56 25.87 16.65
N THR A 728 50.96 26.98 17.27
CA THR A 728 49.99 27.91 17.87
C THR A 728 49.42 28.89 16.85
N ILE A 729 50.22 29.47 15.95
CA ILE A 729 49.71 30.47 14.99
C ILE A 729 49.12 29.80 13.75
N VAL A 730 49.82 28.86 13.12
CA VAL A 730 49.36 28.26 11.86
C VAL A 730 48.34 27.15 12.12
N LEU A 731 48.70 26.12 12.88
CA LEU A 731 47.86 24.93 13.03
C LEU A 731 46.57 25.21 13.79
N PHE A 732 46.60 25.92 14.92
CA PHE A 732 45.39 26.23 15.69
C PHE A 732 44.40 27.09 14.88
N ASN A 733 44.90 28.11 14.16
CA ASN A 733 44.04 28.94 13.31
C ASN A 733 43.53 28.19 12.06
N LEU A 734 44.31 27.27 11.50
CA LEU A 734 43.86 26.39 10.41
C LEU A 734 42.72 25.47 10.88
N LEU A 735 42.86 24.83 12.06
CA LEU A 735 41.83 23.96 12.63
C LEU A 735 40.52 24.73 12.87
N ASN A 736 40.61 25.94 13.40
CA ASN A 736 39.45 26.82 13.59
C ASN A 736 38.84 27.24 12.23
N GLY A 737 39.68 27.57 11.23
CA GLY A 737 39.22 27.95 9.89
C GLY A 737 38.48 26.83 9.15
N LEU A 738 38.98 25.60 9.22
CA LEU A 738 38.33 24.43 8.63
C LEU A 738 36.97 24.15 9.29
N ALA A 739 36.93 24.19 10.63
CA ALA A 739 35.69 24.03 11.38
C ALA A 739 34.63 25.09 11.01
N VAL A 740 35.02 26.36 10.87
CA VAL A 740 34.10 27.45 10.49
C VAL A 740 33.57 27.27 9.08
N ASN A 741 34.40 26.88 8.11
CA ASN A 741 33.94 26.65 6.74
C ASN A 741 32.86 25.54 6.69
N ASP A 742 33.07 24.44 7.41
CA ASP A 742 32.10 23.35 7.51
C ASP A 742 30.77 23.80 8.14
N THR A 743 30.81 24.67 9.16
CA THR A 743 29.56 25.18 9.78
C THR A 743 28.67 25.93 8.81
N GLN A 744 29.24 26.68 7.86
CA GLN A 744 28.46 27.49 6.93
C GLN A 744 27.69 26.60 5.94
N VAL A 745 28.36 25.59 5.38
CA VAL A 745 27.74 24.61 4.48
C VAL A 745 26.65 23.82 5.20
N ILE A 746 26.93 23.37 6.42
CA ILE A 746 25.97 22.63 7.24
C ILE A 746 24.78 23.49 7.60
N LYS A 747 24.97 24.77 7.95
CA LYS A 747 23.88 25.71 8.24
C LYS A 747 22.96 25.90 7.03
N ALA A 748 23.53 26.00 5.83
CA ALA A 748 22.75 26.09 4.60
C ALA A 748 21.90 24.83 4.34
N GLN A 749 22.41 23.65 4.71
CA GLN A 749 21.71 22.36 4.56
C GLN A 749 20.92 21.92 5.80
N ALA A 750 21.03 22.64 6.93
CA ALA A 750 20.49 22.22 8.21
C ALA A 750 18.96 22.11 8.20
N GLU A 751 18.26 22.93 7.41
CA GLU A 751 16.82 22.81 7.25
C GLU A 751 16.43 21.51 6.57
N LEU A 752 17.12 21.17 5.48
CA LEU A 752 16.88 19.95 4.73
C LEU A 752 17.24 18.73 5.58
N ASN A 753 18.41 18.74 6.20
CA ASN A 753 18.86 17.67 7.10
C ASN A 753 17.92 17.52 8.30
N GLY A 754 17.40 18.62 8.84
CA GLY A 754 16.37 18.61 9.87
C GLY A 754 15.07 17.94 9.41
N ALA A 755 14.62 18.23 8.19
CA ALA A 755 13.45 17.57 7.60
C ALA A 755 13.68 16.06 7.36
N ILE A 756 14.87 15.68 6.89
CA ILE A 756 15.28 14.27 6.71
C ILE A 756 15.29 13.54 8.06
N CYS A 757 15.92 14.12 9.08
CA CYS A 757 15.95 13.53 10.42
C CYS A 757 14.54 13.34 10.99
N ARG A 758 13.67 14.34 10.87
CA ARG A 758 12.26 14.24 11.31
C ARG A 758 11.52 13.13 10.56
N THR A 759 11.69 13.06 9.24
CA THR A 759 11.09 12.03 8.39
C THR A 759 11.52 10.63 8.82
N ASN A 760 12.81 10.43 9.05
CA ASN A 760 13.37 9.14 9.47
C ASN A 760 12.88 8.73 10.86
N VAL A 761 12.78 9.69 11.78
CA VAL A 761 12.22 9.46 13.12
C VAL A 761 10.75 9.07 13.00
N LEU A 762 9.93 9.85 12.28
CA LEU A 762 8.51 9.55 12.07
C LEU A 762 8.30 8.19 11.44
N SER A 763 9.02 7.88 10.36
CA SER A 763 8.94 6.60 9.66
C SER A 763 9.30 5.43 10.57
N ARG A 764 10.38 5.55 11.37
CA ARG A 764 10.78 4.50 12.33
C ARG A 764 9.69 4.27 13.38
N TYR A 765 9.13 5.34 13.94
CA TYR A 765 8.06 5.22 14.91
C TYR A 765 6.79 4.63 14.28
N GLU A 766 6.42 5.02 13.05
CA GLU A 766 5.25 4.49 12.33
C GLU A 766 5.37 2.99 12.04
N GLN A 767 6.52 2.55 11.51
CA GLN A 767 6.84 1.13 11.26
C GLN A 767 6.70 0.26 12.50
N VAL A 768 6.97 0.84 13.66
CA VAL A 768 6.85 0.20 14.97
C VAL A 768 5.39 -0.02 15.36
N LEU A 769 4.48 0.93 15.08
CA LEU A 769 3.05 0.73 15.39
C LEU A 769 2.33 -0.13 14.36
N THR A 770 2.74 -0.07 13.10
CA THR A 770 2.11 -0.85 12.02
C THR A 770 2.47 -2.33 12.09
N GLY A 771 3.25 -2.75 13.09
CA GLY A 771 3.51 -4.16 13.42
C GLY A 771 4.39 -4.88 12.40
N HIS A 772 4.96 -4.18 11.41
CA HIS A 772 5.78 -4.76 10.34
C HIS A 772 7.22 -5.12 10.78
N GLY A 773 7.51 -5.09 12.09
CA GLY A 773 8.81 -5.42 12.67
C GLY A 773 8.77 -6.56 13.69
N ARG A 774 9.96 -7.05 14.10
CA ARG A 774 10.14 -8.11 15.11
C ARG A 774 9.56 -7.79 16.51
N ALA A 775 9.07 -6.57 16.71
CA ALA A 775 8.45 -6.08 17.96
C ALA A 775 6.94 -6.35 18.06
N GLY A 776 6.33 -7.08 17.11
CA GLY A 776 4.91 -7.44 17.16
C GLY A 776 4.47 -8.12 18.46
N PHE A 777 5.39 -8.75 19.19
CA PHE A 777 5.16 -9.34 20.51
C PHE A 777 4.82 -8.31 21.61
N LEU A 778 5.41 -7.10 21.59
CA LEU A 778 5.13 -6.06 22.59
C LEU A 778 3.77 -5.36 22.36
N LEU A 779 3.30 -5.31 21.11
CA LEU A 779 2.03 -4.69 20.73
C LEU A 779 0.80 -5.58 20.96
N GLY A 780 0.97 -6.78 21.54
CA GLY A 780 -0.15 -7.63 21.99
C GLY A 780 -1.00 -6.97 23.09
N ASN A 781 -0.44 -6.01 23.83
CA ASN A 781 -1.17 -5.25 24.83
C ASN A 781 -2.00 -4.12 24.20
N HIS A 782 -3.31 -4.32 24.16
CA HIS A 782 -4.31 -3.40 23.57
C HIS A 782 -4.20 -1.96 24.11
N LEU A 783 -3.83 -1.77 25.38
CA LEU A 783 -3.68 -0.46 26.01
C LEU A 783 -2.50 0.34 25.43
N PHE A 784 -1.33 -0.28 25.31
CA PHE A 784 -0.14 0.39 24.77
C PHE A 784 -0.32 0.68 23.28
N ARG A 785 -0.91 -0.27 22.53
CA ARG A 785 -1.28 -0.07 21.13
C ARG A 785 -2.26 1.09 20.96
N SER A 786 -3.31 1.17 21.78
CA SER A 786 -4.32 2.24 21.71
C SER A 786 -3.76 3.62 22.05
N ILE A 787 -2.89 3.73 23.06
CA ILE A 787 -2.24 4.99 23.46
C ILE A 787 -1.28 5.46 22.35
N CYS A 788 -0.41 4.57 21.86
CA CYS A 788 0.54 4.88 20.80
C CYS A 788 -0.17 5.23 19.48
N GLN A 789 -1.25 4.51 19.13
CA GLN A 789 -2.10 4.83 17.98
C GLN A 789 -2.74 6.22 18.08
N ARG A 790 -3.29 6.59 19.26
CA ARG A 790 -3.89 7.92 19.49
C ARG A 790 -2.90 9.08 19.43
N LEU A 791 -1.65 8.85 19.80
CA LEU A 791 -0.61 9.89 19.83
C LEU A 791 0.03 10.15 18.46
N MET A 792 0.02 9.16 17.55
CA MET A 792 0.87 9.20 16.36
C MET A 792 0.14 9.15 15.03
N ASN A 793 -0.99 8.43 14.96
CA ASN A 793 -1.74 8.35 13.72
C ASN A 793 -2.60 9.59 13.52
N ILE A 794 -2.55 10.13 12.29
CA ILE A 794 -3.58 11.03 11.77
C ILE A 794 -4.75 10.15 11.27
N TYR A 795 -5.34 9.31 12.12
CA TYR A 795 -6.42 8.37 11.72
C TYR A 795 -7.82 8.94 12.00
N PRO A 796 -8.86 8.37 11.37
CA PRO A 796 -9.53 8.85 10.17
C PRO A 796 -10.65 9.88 10.45
N ASN A 797 -10.98 10.14 11.71
CA ASN A 797 -12.10 11.01 12.09
C ASN A 797 -11.70 12.50 12.12
N TYR A 798 -10.42 12.81 11.93
CA TYR A 798 -9.90 14.16 12.11
C TYR A 798 -9.68 14.95 10.81
N LEU A 799 -9.49 14.27 9.68
CA LEU A 799 -9.23 14.86 8.37
C LEU A 799 -10.04 14.10 7.31
N SER A 800 -11.35 14.00 7.53
CA SER A 800 -12.29 13.31 6.63
C SER A 800 -12.21 13.83 5.19
N LEU A 801 -11.85 15.11 5.01
CA LEU A 801 -11.65 15.75 3.71
C LEU A 801 -10.18 15.79 3.24
N ARG A 802 -9.23 15.22 3.99
CA ARG A 802 -7.77 15.19 3.67
C ARG A 802 -7.16 16.56 3.34
N GLN A 803 -7.77 17.64 3.82
CA GLN A 803 -7.38 19.01 3.53
C GLN A 803 -7.23 19.82 4.81
N ILE A 804 -6.29 20.75 4.83
CA ILE A 804 -6.20 21.78 5.87
C ILE A 804 -6.37 23.16 5.25
N SER A 805 -6.87 24.11 6.04
CA SER A 805 -6.91 25.53 5.66
C SER A 805 -6.04 26.32 6.62
N VAL A 806 -5.16 27.18 6.11
CA VAL A 806 -4.27 28.03 6.92
C VAL A 806 -4.62 29.49 6.68
N LEU A 807 -4.80 30.25 7.76
CA LEU A 807 -5.08 31.69 7.72
C LEU A 807 -3.77 32.49 7.90
N PRO A 808 -3.10 32.93 6.82
CA PRO A 808 -1.85 33.69 6.91
C PRO A 808 -2.02 35.04 7.64
N ASN A 809 -3.16 35.72 7.43
CA ASN A 809 -3.41 37.07 7.98
C ASN A 809 -3.92 37.05 9.45
N ASP A 810 -4.24 35.88 9.99
CA ASP A 810 -4.69 35.69 11.38
C ASP A 810 -3.72 34.78 12.15
N GLY A 811 -2.43 35.14 12.13
CA GLY A 811 -1.39 34.47 12.92
C GLY A 811 -1.08 33.03 12.50
N ASN A 812 -1.28 32.70 11.22
CA ASN A 812 -1.04 31.36 10.64
C ASN A 812 -1.87 30.25 11.29
N LYS A 813 -3.09 30.55 11.75
CA LYS A 813 -3.95 29.53 12.38
C LYS A 813 -4.32 28.43 11.40
N VAL A 814 -4.29 27.19 11.87
CA VAL A 814 -4.69 25.99 11.12
C VAL A 814 -6.15 25.66 11.44
N LEU A 815 -6.95 25.55 10.40
CA LEU A 815 -8.35 25.14 10.40
C LEU A 815 -8.49 23.78 9.74
N ILE A 816 -9.40 22.96 10.28
CA ILE A 816 -9.64 21.61 9.79
C ILE A 816 -11.13 21.49 9.40
N PRO A 817 -11.43 21.17 8.14
CA PRO A 817 -12.80 21.03 7.65
C PRO A 817 -13.38 19.66 8.06
N MET A 818 -14.64 19.65 8.53
CA MET A 818 -15.35 18.45 9.01
C MET A 818 -16.66 18.20 8.23
N SER A 819 -17.01 16.93 8.03
CA SER A 819 -18.12 16.51 7.15
C SER A 819 -19.47 16.29 7.85
N ASP A 820 -19.54 16.00 9.17
CA ASP A 820 -20.79 15.49 9.79
C ASP A 820 -21.19 16.11 11.15
N PRO A 821 -22.49 16.42 11.38
CA PRO A 821 -23.01 16.91 12.68
C PRO A 821 -23.18 15.81 13.75
N PHE A 822 -23.07 14.52 13.41
CA PHE A 822 -23.26 13.40 14.36
C PHE A 822 -22.04 13.19 15.29
N GLU A 823 -20.82 13.43 14.79
CA GLU A 823 -19.58 13.43 15.60
C GLU A 823 -19.57 14.53 16.68
N MET A 824 -20.38 15.57 16.49
CA MET A 824 -20.55 16.68 17.44
C MET A 824 -21.14 16.20 18.78
N ARG A 825 -22.00 15.17 18.78
CA ARG A 825 -22.62 14.64 20.02
C ARG A 825 -21.67 13.79 20.84
N THR A 826 -20.78 13.04 20.19
CA THR A 826 -19.78 12.18 20.84
C THR A 826 -18.66 12.99 21.50
N LEU A 827 -18.32 14.16 20.93
CA LEU A 827 -17.33 15.08 21.48
C LEU A 827 -17.89 16.10 22.49
N MET A 828 -19.20 16.43 22.43
CA MET A 828 -19.87 17.31 23.40
C MET A 828 -20.43 16.59 24.64
N GLY A 829 -19.72 15.56 25.13
CA GLY A 829 -19.98 15.01 26.46
C GLY A 829 -19.69 16.06 27.54
N ASN A 830 -20.76 16.66 28.09
CA ASN A 830 -20.87 17.42 29.34
C ASN A 830 -19.66 18.27 29.77
N LYS A 831 -19.47 19.42 29.11
CA LYS A 831 -19.20 20.76 29.70
C LYS A 831 -18.80 21.73 28.58
N LYS A 832 -19.34 22.95 28.64
CA LYS A 832 -19.08 24.06 27.71
C LYS A 832 -17.58 24.36 27.63
N ALA A 833 -16.92 23.89 26.58
CA ALA A 833 -15.60 24.35 26.17
C ALA A 833 -15.77 25.36 25.02
N SER A 834 -15.04 26.45 25.09
CA SER A 834 -15.08 27.60 24.19
C SER A 834 -14.67 27.24 22.76
N PHE A 835 -15.65 26.88 21.93
CA PHE A 835 -15.51 26.83 20.48
C PHE A 835 -16.13 28.10 19.90
N GLN A 836 -15.31 28.97 19.28
CA GLN A 836 -15.80 30.20 18.67
C GLN A 836 -16.25 29.89 17.23
N GLN A 837 -17.56 29.92 17.00
CA GLN A 837 -18.14 29.88 15.66
C GLN A 837 -17.85 31.21 14.97
N LEU A 838 -17.23 31.19 13.79
CA LEU A 838 -17.14 32.36 12.92
C LEU A 838 -18.26 32.26 11.86
N PRO A 839 -19.02 33.34 11.62
CA PRO A 839 -20.06 33.36 10.60
C PRO A 839 -19.42 33.41 9.21
N LEU A 840 -19.83 32.51 8.30
CA LEU A 840 -19.40 32.50 6.90
C LEU A 840 -20.60 32.59 5.95
N SER A 841 -20.32 33.24 4.82
CA SER A 841 -21.21 33.62 3.72
C SER A 841 -21.96 32.45 3.06
N ALA A 842 -23.07 32.79 2.40
CA ALA A 842 -24.24 31.97 2.09
C ALA A 842 -24.09 30.87 0.99
N ALA A 843 -22.90 30.29 0.75
CA ALA A 843 -22.72 29.39 -0.40
C ALA A 843 -22.53 27.89 -0.10
N ALA A 844 -22.16 27.45 1.12
CA ALA A 844 -22.23 26.04 1.56
C ALA A 844 -21.91 25.94 3.07
N PRO A 845 -22.66 25.17 3.89
CA PRO A 845 -22.48 25.15 5.33
C PRO A 845 -21.40 24.14 5.74
N GLN A 846 -20.13 24.37 5.38
CA GLN A 846 -19.03 23.58 5.94
C GLN A 846 -18.63 24.15 7.31
N LYS A 847 -18.83 23.38 8.37
CA LYS A 847 -18.40 23.76 9.73
C LYS A 847 -16.91 23.49 9.88
N LYS A 848 -16.08 24.55 9.85
CA LYS A 848 -14.63 24.49 10.10
C LYS A 848 -14.35 24.73 11.59
N LEU A 849 -13.47 23.94 12.20
CA LEU A 849 -13.02 24.11 13.58
C LEU A 849 -11.54 24.52 13.62
N LEU A 850 -11.17 25.36 14.59
CA LEU A 850 -9.77 25.50 15.00
C LEU A 850 -9.29 24.13 15.52
N ASP A 851 -8.07 23.73 15.15
CA ASP A 851 -7.37 22.54 15.68
C ASP A 851 -7.55 22.45 17.22
N PRO A 852 -8.37 21.52 17.77
CA PRO A 852 -8.61 21.47 19.21
C PRO A 852 -7.33 21.01 19.93
N PRO A 853 -6.99 21.61 21.08
CA PRO A 853 -5.97 21.04 21.94
C PRO A 853 -6.41 19.62 22.36
N LEU A 854 -5.54 18.63 22.20
CA LEU A 854 -5.75 17.24 22.62
C LEU A 854 -6.31 17.19 24.06
N ARG A 855 -7.52 16.64 24.23
CA ARG A 855 -8.22 16.61 25.53
C ARG A 855 -7.60 15.69 26.60
N LEU A 856 -6.64 14.83 26.24
CA LEU A 856 -6.11 13.82 27.17
C LEU A 856 -4.90 14.28 27.99
N LEU A 857 -4.17 15.28 27.50
CA LEU A 857 -3.15 16.02 28.22
C LEU A 857 -3.21 17.43 27.65
N PRO A 858 -3.58 18.48 28.42
CA PRO A 858 -3.46 19.84 27.91
C PRO A 858 -2.03 19.97 27.38
N CYS A 859 -1.89 20.36 26.10
CA CYS A 859 -0.63 20.73 25.48
C CYS A 859 0.18 21.49 26.55
N CYS A 860 1.31 21.00 27.05
CA CYS A 860 2.10 21.77 28.05
C CYS A 860 2.48 23.15 27.47
N CYS A 861 2.44 23.29 26.14
CA CYS A 861 2.59 24.53 25.42
C CYS A 861 1.35 25.46 25.50
N SER A 862 0.17 25.01 25.93
CA SER A 862 -0.96 25.89 26.28
C SER A 862 -0.67 26.73 27.53
N MET A 863 0.10 26.17 28.48
CA MET A 863 0.58 26.88 29.66
C MET A 863 1.82 27.74 29.39
N LEU A 864 2.66 27.38 28.41
CA LEU A 864 3.94 28.05 28.15
C LEU A 864 3.97 28.99 26.93
N THR A 865 3.19 28.75 25.87
CA THR A 865 3.31 29.50 24.61
C THR A 865 2.00 29.89 23.92
N GLY A 866 0.85 29.27 24.22
CA GLY A 866 -0.45 29.63 23.63
C GLY A 866 -0.55 29.45 22.10
N LYS A 867 0.41 28.77 21.47
CA LYS A 867 0.61 28.72 20.00
C LYS A 867 0.39 27.35 19.36
N CYS A 868 -0.28 26.39 20.02
CA CYS A 868 -0.43 25.00 19.53
C CYS A 868 -1.23 24.89 18.19
N SER A 869 -1.83 25.98 17.67
CA SER A 869 -2.62 25.99 16.43
C SER A 869 -2.00 26.80 15.29
N GLN A 870 -0.73 27.21 15.38
CA GLN A 870 -0.06 28.08 14.41
C GLN A 870 0.91 27.31 13.51
N MET A 871 0.73 27.40 12.20
CA MET A 871 1.66 26.88 11.21
C MET A 871 2.95 27.71 11.21
N SER A 872 4.09 27.07 10.94
CA SER A 872 5.36 27.78 10.80
C SER A 872 5.28 28.84 9.70
N GLY A 873 5.63 30.09 10.03
CA GLY A 873 5.59 31.21 9.07
C GLY A 873 6.45 30.98 7.82
N ARG A 874 7.48 30.13 7.91
CA ARG A 874 8.29 29.74 6.73
C ARG A 874 7.52 28.85 5.75
N VAL A 875 6.72 27.92 6.26
CA VAL A 875 5.87 27.03 5.43
C VAL A 875 4.79 27.85 4.74
N VAL A 876 4.18 28.78 5.47
CA VAL A 876 3.19 29.71 4.91
C VAL A 876 3.81 30.61 3.84
N LYS A 877 5.02 31.15 4.07
CA LYS A 877 5.73 31.95 3.06
C LYS A 877 6.01 31.15 1.78
N ARG A 878 6.52 29.92 1.89
CA ARG A 878 6.73 29.05 0.72
C ARG A 878 5.42 28.70 0.02
N ALA A 879 4.34 28.48 0.76
CA ALA A 879 3.03 28.24 0.15
C ALA A 879 2.53 29.45 -0.64
N LEU A 880 2.72 30.67 -0.12
CA LEU A 880 2.42 31.91 -0.86
C LEU A 880 3.29 32.07 -2.10
N GLU A 881 4.59 31.77 -2.02
CA GLU A 881 5.51 31.80 -3.17
C GLU A 881 5.06 30.84 -4.29
N VAL A 882 4.63 29.62 -3.95
CA VAL A 882 4.06 28.65 -4.90
C VAL A 882 2.77 29.18 -5.53
N ILE A 883 1.87 29.78 -4.73
CA ILE A 883 0.63 30.37 -5.23
C ILE A 883 0.92 31.54 -6.19
N ASP A 884 1.87 32.41 -5.86
CA ASP A 884 2.25 33.55 -6.69
C ASP A 884 2.87 33.09 -8.02
N GLN A 885 3.74 32.07 -7.99
CA GLN A 885 4.31 31.47 -9.20
C GLN A 885 3.23 30.87 -10.09
N LYS A 886 2.26 30.15 -9.51
CA LYS A 886 1.12 29.57 -10.23
C LYS A 886 0.24 30.64 -10.86
N ASN A 887 -0.09 31.69 -10.11
CA ASN A 887 -0.89 32.82 -10.61
C ASN A 887 -0.16 33.53 -11.77
N ALA A 888 1.15 33.75 -11.64
CA ALA A 888 1.97 34.34 -12.71
C ALA A 888 2.03 33.43 -13.96
N ALA A 889 2.16 32.12 -13.78
CA ALA A 889 2.15 31.15 -14.88
C ALA A 889 0.78 31.11 -15.59
N GLU A 890 -0.32 31.13 -14.83
CA GLU A 890 -1.67 31.16 -15.40
C GLU A 890 -1.93 32.46 -16.18
N GLN A 891 -1.47 33.60 -15.67
CA GLN A 891 -1.52 34.88 -16.39
C GLN A 891 -0.73 34.85 -17.70
N ARG A 892 0.48 34.26 -17.69
CA ARG A 892 1.29 34.08 -18.91
C ARG A 892 0.55 33.21 -19.93
N ARG A 893 -0.02 32.07 -19.51
CA ARG A 893 -0.80 31.18 -20.40
C ARG A 893 -2.03 31.89 -21.00
N LYS A 894 -2.75 32.68 -20.20
CA LYS A 894 -3.88 33.49 -20.71
C LYS A 894 -3.41 34.52 -21.73
N GLN A 895 -2.28 35.18 -21.47
CA GLN A 895 -1.70 36.13 -22.41
C GLN A 895 -1.26 35.48 -23.72
N GLU A 896 -0.63 34.30 -23.64
CA GLU A 896 -0.26 33.48 -24.81
C GLU A 896 -1.49 33.07 -25.61
N GLN A 897 -2.54 32.56 -24.97
CA GLN A 897 -3.80 32.21 -25.65
C GLN A 897 -4.46 33.41 -26.34
N ILE A 898 -4.43 34.59 -25.71
CA ILE A 898 -4.92 35.84 -26.32
C ILE A 898 -4.06 36.21 -27.53
N ASN A 899 -2.73 36.09 -27.42
CA ASN A 899 -1.80 36.38 -28.50
C ASN A 899 -1.99 35.42 -29.68
N ASP A 900 -2.14 34.12 -29.43
CA ASP A 900 -2.41 33.10 -30.45
C ASP A 900 -3.76 33.32 -31.14
N SER A 901 -4.80 33.64 -30.36
CA SER A 901 -6.12 33.97 -30.91
C SER A 901 -6.06 35.21 -31.80
N ARG A 902 -5.25 36.22 -31.42
CA ARG A 902 -4.98 37.40 -32.25
C ARG A 902 -4.20 37.03 -33.51
N LEU A 903 -3.20 36.16 -33.40
CA LEU A 903 -2.37 35.72 -34.53
C LEU A 903 -3.24 35.01 -35.58
N LYS A 904 -4.08 34.05 -35.16
CA LYS A 904 -5.03 33.36 -36.03
C LYS A 904 -6.02 34.31 -36.70
N LEU A 905 -6.48 35.34 -35.98
CA LEU A 905 -7.35 36.37 -36.56
C LEU A 905 -6.62 37.22 -37.61
N ILE A 906 -5.34 37.52 -37.38
CA ILE A 906 -4.49 38.23 -38.35
C ILE A 906 -4.26 37.36 -39.59
N GLU A 907 -3.92 36.08 -39.42
CA GLU A 907 -3.75 35.12 -40.52
C GLU A 907 -5.02 35.01 -41.36
N TYR A 908 -6.18 34.82 -40.72
CA TYR A 908 -7.47 34.77 -41.40
C TYR A 908 -7.77 36.06 -42.21
N LYS A 909 -7.51 37.24 -41.62
CA LYS A 909 -7.68 38.51 -42.34
C LYS A 909 -6.68 38.69 -43.48
N LEU A 910 -5.45 38.19 -43.33
CA LEU A 910 -4.44 38.23 -44.37
C LEU A 910 -4.82 37.34 -45.55
N GLU A 911 -5.33 36.13 -45.29
CA GLU A 911 -5.87 35.22 -46.31
C GLU A 911 -7.03 35.86 -47.07
N GLN A 912 -7.98 36.49 -46.37
CA GLN A 912 -9.06 37.25 -47.00
C GLN A 912 -8.55 38.37 -47.90
N LEU A 913 -7.52 39.12 -47.47
CA LEU A 913 -6.92 40.18 -48.28
C LEU A 913 -6.19 39.63 -49.51
N ILE A 914 -5.48 38.51 -49.38
CA ILE A 914 -4.81 37.83 -50.49
C ILE A 914 -5.85 37.37 -51.53
N GLN A 915 -6.96 36.80 -51.07
CA GLN A 915 -8.06 36.35 -51.93
C GLN A 915 -8.68 37.54 -52.69
N LEU A 916 -8.93 38.66 -52.01
CA LEU A 916 -9.44 39.89 -52.65
C LEU A 916 -8.46 40.51 -53.67
N VAL A 917 -7.15 40.37 -53.47
CA VAL A 917 -6.13 40.84 -54.42
C VAL A 917 -6.01 39.90 -55.61
N GLN A 918 -6.15 38.59 -55.42
CA GLN A 918 -6.21 37.61 -56.50
C GLN A 918 -7.45 37.81 -57.38
N ASP A 919 -8.61 38.11 -56.79
CA ASP A 919 -9.86 38.36 -57.52
C ASP A 919 -9.86 39.67 -58.34
N ARG A 920 -8.88 40.57 -58.13
CA ARG A 920 -8.73 41.84 -58.85
C ARG A 920 -7.70 41.82 -59.98
N LYS A 921 -6.95 40.73 -60.14
CA LYS A 921 -6.05 40.50 -61.30
C LYS A 921 -6.75 39.65 -62.33
#